data_AF-A0AAD8R6J8-F1
#
_entry.id   AF-A0AAD8R6J8-F1
#
_cell.length_a   1.000
_cell.length_b   1.000
_cell.length_c   1.000
_cell.angle_alpha   90.00
_cell.angle_beta   90.00
_cell.angle_gamma   90.00
#
_symmetry.space_group_name_H-M   'P 1'
#
loop_
_entity.id
_entity.type
_entity.pdbx_description
1 polymer ?
#
loop_
_entity_poly.entity_id
_entity_poly.type
_entity_poly.pdbx_seq_one_letter_code
_entity_poly.pdbx_strand_id
1 'polypeptide(L)'
;MAASEQQAKEEYADFEARVKRTIYIDHLSPEVTSQVIKAALAQCANVVNTEFIVNYTIPYDIPAAALVELDDESQAKAAVDLMNDFPFIIGGMPRPVKAVYAKPEMFRDRPSRPGLKMQISWVKQGDPEYDGMSKLKGLAKRQEAENMALIKTELEEEKELATQQQETLDANYKKYDMIENIMQNGNIKNLAHHYKEGTVLLSCASLMDSSPHSVCWKKKGEAAHSDLAGESGEEMARGSKEGSHGKQGAMRRADSARVFTIINQCKKDIWPAVTPGESFGGGGFALRPGQSIVFTAPVGWSGRVWGRTGCDFDPAGNGTCETGACGTSLQCASSSGATPASLAEFTLASVDYYDVSLVDGFNLPIVVTPKASANGSSCAVAGCDGDLRQDCPSELAVKGDGGAVVACRSACDVFGTDQYCCRGQYANPVTCQPTFYSKKFKAACPGAYSYAYDDPSSIFTCAQSPDYTIIFCSNRKQSVCSYHNERLVCSGSSGRTSALTLMLLLLSSFIALQFALPYAVIDYLWYRRYVSGADSNSYGFDNIDAWGRPFPDLQRFPSSKGDKGFTQIASKVHGMGLKFGIHLMKGISVQAVNANTPILDIETGKPYVENGRQWAAGDIGLNQTKCKWMDNGFMSVNTDIGAGRAFLRSLYRQYADWGVDFVKVDCIFGDDYSPKEIITISELLQGLDRPIVLSISPGTQVTPALAQNISEHVNMYRITGDDWDSWNDVSSHFSVSSAFAAANKIGATGLRGKSWPDLDMLPFGWLTDPGVNQGPHRPCKLTIDEQKAQMTLWSMAKSPLMYGGDLRHLDNNTLSIITNPTLLKINHYSKNNMEFHYVYGYGESTSSRGYSGHLSSRYPVHRTKHDGIAVGLTSCSSDQAKGWFVFSQDGKSDRICRNYRTENGKDISFCLGKTKPQIASDDFIMGNEEHQAKFHLAVADINDSCLDASASRRWTASEIKLPMFSRCKWHEKQLWELNDKGNLVSSYSRLCATAEFSKEGVGITGARSWIATGSKGEIYLAFFNLDDSTSRKITARISDLQKVLGTSFVRTHSCSCTDAWSGRNLGLLKEEISAVITPHGSAVFELMC
;
A
#
# COMPACT_ATOMS: atom_id res chain seq x y z
N MET A 1 -16.93 -34.42 -53.84
CA MET A 1 -18.39 -34.68 -53.89
C MET A 1 -19.05 -33.50 -53.20
N ALA A 2 -19.83 -32.69 -53.92
CA ALA A 2 -20.44 -31.49 -53.35
C ALA A 2 -21.69 -31.90 -52.55
N ALA A 3 -21.72 -31.60 -51.25
CA ALA A 3 -22.94 -31.68 -50.45
C ALA A 3 -24.01 -30.79 -51.11
N SER A 4 -25.28 -31.22 -51.06
CA SER A 4 -26.38 -30.40 -51.58
C SER A 4 -26.42 -29.05 -50.82
N GLU A 5 -26.86 -27.97 -51.46
CA GLU A 5 -26.90 -26.63 -50.82
C GLU A 5 -27.75 -26.63 -49.52
N GLN A 6 -28.73 -27.53 -49.45
CA GLN A 6 -29.53 -27.76 -48.25
C GLN A 6 -28.72 -28.43 -47.14
N GLN A 7 -27.94 -29.46 -47.48
CA GLN A 7 -27.06 -30.14 -46.54
C GLN A 7 -25.96 -29.22 -46.00
N ALA A 8 -25.40 -28.34 -46.84
CA ALA A 8 -24.41 -27.35 -46.40
C ALA A 8 -25.01 -26.29 -45.44
N LYS A 9 -26.31 -26.00 -45.53
CA LYS A 9 -27.02 -25.09 -44.61
C LYS A 9 -27.28 -25.76 -43.27
N GLU A 10 -27.67 -27.04 -43.27
CA GLU A 10 -27.89 -27.84 -42.06
C GLU A 10 -26.57 -28.05 -41.30
N GLU A 11 -25.49 -28.45 -42.00
CA GLU A 11 -24.15 -28.63 -41.40
C GLU A 11 -23.62 -27.32 -40.77
N TYR A 12 -23.87 -26.17 -41.39
CA TYR A 12 -23.45 -24.88 -40.84
C TYR A 12 -24.29 -24.45 -39.62
N ALA A 13 -25.58 -24.77 -39.59
CA ALA A 13 -26.46 -24.47 -38.47
C ALA A 13 -26.10 -25.29 -37.22
N ASP A 14 -25.79 -26.58 -37.40
CA ASP A 14 -25.31 -27.45 -36.31
C ASP A 14 -23.96 -26.96 -35.75
N PHE A 15 -23.07 -26.49 -36.63
CA PHE A 15 -21.82 -25.86 -36.23
C PHE A 15 -22.05 -24.58 -35.40
N GLU A 16 -22.97 -23.70 -35.80
CA GLU A 16 -23.28 -22.48 -35.01
C GLU A 16 -23.86 -22.82 -33.63
N ALA A 17 -24.66 -23.88 -33.50
CA ALA A 17 -25.15 -24.35 -32.20
C ALA A 17 -23.99 -24.85 -31.31
N ARG A 18 -23.02 -25.57 -31.89
CA ARG A 18 -21.81 -26.03 -31.19
C ARG A 18 -20.96 -24.85 -30.70
N VAL A 19 -20.79 -23.80 -31.51
CA VAL A 19 -20.01 -22.61 -31.14
C VAL A 19 -20.58 -21.94 -29.89
N LYS A 20 -21.91 -21.83 -29.77
CA LYS A 20 -22.57 -21.14 -28.64
C LYS A 20 -22.35 -21.81 -27.28
N ARG A 21 -22.19 -23.13 -27.25
CA ARG A 21 -21.92 -23.90 -26.03
C ARG A 21 -20.42 -24.17 -25.78
N THR A 22 -19.55 -23.53 -26.57
CA THR A 22 -18.09 -23.69 -26.44
C THR A 22 -17.47 -22.40 -25.89
N ILE A 23 -16.56 -22.55 -24.93
CA ILE A 23 -15.78 -21.46 -24.36
C ILE A 23 -14.32 -21.55 -24.83
N TYR A 24 -13.66 -20.41 -24.95
CA TYR A 24 -12.23 -20.29 -25.23
C TYR A 24 -11.53 -19.85 -23.95
N ILE A 25 -10.50 -20.61 -23.57
CA ILE A 25 -9.68 -20.37 -22.38
C ILE A 25 -8.25 -20.06 -22.85
N ASP A 26 -7.69 -18.91 -22.49
CA ASP A 26 -6.30 -18.54 -22.77
C ASP A 26 -5.45 -18.42 -21.50
N HIS A 27 -4.13 -18.30 -21.68
CA HIS A 27 -3.13 -18.28 -20.60
C HIS A 27 -3.10 -19.58 -19.79
N LEU A 28 -3.22 -20.71 -20.48
CA LEU A 28 -3.07 -22.03 -19.89
C LEU A 28 -1.60 -22.37 -19.65
N SER A 29 -1.31 -23.09 -18.56
CA SER A 29 0.04 -23.63 -18.32
C SER A 29 0.42 -24.61 -19.45
N PRO A 30 1.69 -24.60 -19.90
CA PRO A 30 2.21 -25.57 -20.86
C PRO A 30 2.00 -27.04 -20.48
N GLU A 31 1.83 -27.33 -19.19
CA GLU A 31 1.64 -28.70 -18.66
C GLU A 31 0.17 -29.09 -18.43
N VAL A 32 -0.80 -28.23 -18.80
CA VAL A 32 -2.21 -28.51 -18.55
C VAL A 32 -2.73 -29.66 -19.43
N THR A 33 -3.51 -30.56 -18.85
CA THR A 33 -4.19 -31.65 -19.59
C THR A 33 -5.70 -31.46 -19.60
N SER A 34 -6.39 -32.13 -20.53
CA SER A 34 -7.86 -32.09 -20.62
C SER A 34 -8.54 -32.60 -19.35
N GLN A 35 -7.93 -33.55 -18.65
CA GLN A 35 -8.44 -34.08 -17.38
C GLN A 35 -8.39 -33.02 -16.27
N VAL A 36 -7.36 -32.17 -16.26
CA VAL A 36 -7.24 -31.07 -15.30
C VAL A 36 -8.31 -30.02 -15.54
N ILE A 37 -8.53 -29.63 -16.81
CA ILE A 37 -9.61 -28.68 -17.17
C ILE A 37 -10.98 -29.25 -16.77
N LYS A 38 -11.22 -30.53 -17.06
CA LYS A 38 -12.48 -31.20 -16.68
C LYS A 38 -12.68 -31.24 -15.17
N ALA A 39 -11.64 -31.57 -14.40
CA ALA A 39 -11.73 -31.60 -12.94
C ALA A 39 -11.95 -30.21 -12.34
N ALA A 40 -11.32 -29.18 -12.91
CA ALA A 40 -11.46 -27.80 -12.45
C ALA A 40 -12.86 -27.22 -12.75
N LEU A 41 -13.46 -27.59 -13.89
CA LEU A 41 -14.80 -27.14 -14.27
C LEU A 41 -15.96 -27.97 -13.69
N ALA A 42 -15.67 -29.15 -13.14
CA ALA A 42 -16.69 -30.10 -12.66
C ALA A 42 -17.66 -29.55 -11.61
N GLN A 43 -17.33 -28.42 -10.96
CA GLN A 43 -18.17 -27.77 -9.96
C GLN A 43 -19.26 -26.87 -10.57
N CYS A 44 -19.11 -26.44 -11.83
CA CYS A 44 -20.00 -25.46 -12.46
C CYS A 44 -20.47 -25.82 -13.88
N ALA A 45 -19.78 -26.72 -14.56
CA ALA A 45 -20.14 -27.16 -15.91
C ALA A 45 -19.63 -28.59 -16.19
N ASN A 46 -20.34 -29.32 -17.05
CA ASN A 46 -19.89 -30.61 -17.54
C ASN A 46 -19.16 -30.42 -18.88
N VAL A 47 -17.90 -30.85 -18.93
CA VAL A 47 -17.05 -30.73 -20.11
C VAL A 47 -17.29 -31.91 -21.06
N VAL A 48 -17.84 -31.60 -22.23
CA VAL A 48 -18.11 -32.52 -23.34
C VAL A 48 -16.83 -32.83 -24.10
N ASN A 49 -16.09 -31.78 -24.49
CA ASN A 49 -14.85 -31.91 -25.25
C ASN A 49 -13.86 -30.80 -24.89
N THR A 50 -12.57 -31.05 -25.11
CA THR A 50 -11.50 -30.07 -24.94
C THR A 50 -10.54 -30.17 -26.12
N GLU A 51 -10.49 -29.13 -26.94
CA GLU A 51 -9.58 -29.00 -28.06
C GLU A 51 -8.50 -27.97 -27.72
N PHE A 52 -7.25 -28.41 -27.60
CA PHE A 52 -6.14 -27.49 -27.36
C PHE A 52 -5.74 -26.76 -28.65
N ILE A 53 -5.65 -25.44 -28.55
CA ILE A 53 -5.13 -24.60 -29.62
C ILE A 53 -3.62 -24.52 -29.45
N VAL A 54 -2.94 -25.31 -30.28
CA VAL A 54 -1.48 -25.30 -30.40
C VAL A 54 -1.02 -24.05 -31.14
N ASN A 55 0.12 -23.50 -30.70
CA ASN A 55 0.73 -22.36 -31.36
C ASN A 55 1.53 -22.82 -32.60
N TYR A 56 0.99 -22.57 -33.80
CA TYR A 56 1.63 -22.95 -35.06
C TYR A 56 2.91 -22.17 -35.42
N THR A 57 3.26 -21.16 -34.63
CA THR A 57 4.48 -20.35 -34.83
C THR A 57 5.68 -20.90 -34.09
N ILE A 58 5.55 -22.04 -33.41
CA ILE A 58 6.63 -22.74 -32.70
C ILE A 58 6.60 -24.24 -33.05
N PRO A 59 7.75 -24.93 -33.05
CA PRO A 59 7.86 -26.33 -33.47
C PRO A 59 7.37 -27.37 -32.44
N TYR A 60 6.73 -26.97 -31.34
CA TYR A 60 6.28 -27.84 -30.25
C TYR A 60 4.77 -27.72 -30.03
N ASP A 61 4.09 -28.84 -29.77
CA ASP A 61 2.64 -28.91 -29.47
C ASP A 61 2.33 -28.49 -28.02
N ILE A 62 2.70 -27.26 -27.67
CA ILE A 62 2.44 -26.69 -26.33
C ILE A 62 1.08 -25.99 -26.33
N PRO A 63 0.14 -26.37 -25.45
CA PRO A 63 -1.19 -25.76 -25.39
C PRO A 63 -1.11 -24.35 -24.78
N ALA A 64 -1.36 -23.32 -25.60
CA ALA A 64 -1.45 -21.93 -25.13
C ALA A 64 -2.89 -21.54 -24.75
N ALA A 65 -3.86 -22.22 -25.35
CA ALA A 65 -5.29 -21.99 -25.15
C ALA A 65 -6.08 -23.28 -25.43
N ALA A 66 -7.34 -23.32 -25.01
CA ALA A 66 -8.24 -24.43 -25.27
C ALA A 66 -9.65 -23.95 -25.63
N LEU A 67 -10.28 -24.64 -26.59
CA LEU A 67 -11.72 -24.60 -26.80
C LEU A 67 -12.34 -25.73 -25.97
N VAL A 68 -13.23 -25.37 -25.05
CA VAL A 68 -13.90 -26.31 -24.15
C VAL A 68 -15.38 -26.30 -24.47
N GLU A 69 -15.86 -27.40 -25.05
CA GLU A 69 -17.28 -27.59 -25.35
C GLU A 69 -17.99 -28.10 -24.09
N LEU A 70 -19.08 -27.41 -23.73
CA LEU A 70 -19.91 -27.74 -22.57
C LEU A 70 -21.28 -28.24 -23.04
N ASP A 71 -22.04 -28.86 -22.12
CA ASP A 71 -23.32 -29.50 -22.48
C ASP A 71 -24.31 -28.52 -23.14
N ASP A 72 -24.37 -27.27 -22.67
CA ASP A 72 -25.27 -26.24 -23.18
C ASP A 72 -24.73 -24.81 -23.00
N GLU A 73 -25.41 -23.84 -23.63
CA GLU A 73 -25.04 -22.41 -23.63
C GLU A 73 -25.12 -21.77 -22.22
N SER A 74 -25.98 -22.28 -21.32
CA SER A 74 -26.09 -21.78 -19.96
C SER A 74 -24.92 -22.19 -19.08
N GLN A 75 -24.40 -23.41 -19.27
CA GLN A 75 -23.16 -23.86 -18.63
C GLN A 75 -21.95 -23.14 -19.20
N ALA A 76 -21.91 -22.86 -20.51
CA ALA A 76 -20.87 -22.02 -21.11
C ALA A 76 -20.83 -20.64 -20.46
N LYS A 77 -22.00 -20.06 -20.19
CA LYS A 77 -22.11 -18.82 -19.44
C LYS A 77 -21.62 -18.93 -18.00
N ALA A 78 -22.06 -19.94 -17.26
CA ALA A 78 -21.65 -20.14 -15.86
C ALA A 78 -20.14 -20.34 -15.72
N ALA A 79 -19.52 -21.08 -16.65
CA ALA A 79 -18.07 -21.29 -16.67
C ALA A 79 -17.30 -19.99 -16.94
N VAL A 80 -17.74 -19.17 -17.91
CA VAL A 80 -17.12 -17.86 -18.21
C VAL A 80 -17.28 -16.89 -17.05
N ASP A 81 -18.47 -16.81 -16.44
CA ASP A 81 -18.72 -15.92 -15.30
C ASP A 81 -17.85 -16.35 -14.09
N LEU A 82 -17.79 -17.64 -13.77
CA LEU A 82 -16.96 -18.15 -12.66
C LEU A 82 -15.47 -17.85 -12.86
N MET A 83 -14.92 -18.09 -14.04
CA MET A 83 -13.48 -17.87 -14.30
C MET A 83 -13.10 -16.38 -14.36
N ASN A 84 -14.05 -15.49 -14.68
CA ASN A 84 -13.81 -14.05 -14.63
C ASN A 84 -13.92 -13.49 -13.20
N ASP A 85 -14.75 -14.11 -12.35
CA ASP A 85 -15.01 -13.63 -11.00
C ASP A 85 -14.06 -14.21 -9.95
N PHE A 86 -13.42 -15.37 -10.21
CA PHE A 86 -12.54 -16.06 -9.26
C PHE A 86 -11.24 -16.58 -9.92
N PRO A 87 -10.08 -16.56 -9.20
CA PRO A 87 -8.84 -17.15 -9.72
C PRO A 87 -9.00 -18.64 -10.01
N PHE A 88 -8.76 -19.05 -11.25
CA PHE A 88 -9.00 -20.41 -11.70
C PHE A 88 -7.90 -21.36 -11.21
N ILE A 89 -8.26 -22.44 -10.50
CA ILE A 89 -7.30 -23.37 -9.91
C ILE A 89 -7.01 -24.52 -10.88
N ILE A 90 -5.76 -24.60 -11.36
CA ILE A 90 -5.28 -25.67 -12.24
C ILE A 90 -4.19 -26.45 -11.49
N GLY A 91 -4.37 -27.76 -11.32
CA GLY A 91 -3.41 -28.62 -10.62
C GLY A 91 -3.20 -28.28 -9.13
N GLY A 92 -4.17 -27.62 -8.49
CA GLY A 92 -4.07 -27.18 -7.09
C GLY A 92 -3.44 -25.79 -6.89
N MET A 93 -3.18 -25.04 -7.97
CA MET A 93 -2.61 -23.70 -7.94
C MET A 93 -3.55 -22.66 -8.54
N PRO A 94 -3.78 -21.49 -7.90
CA PRO A 94 -4.57 -20.40 -8.48
C PRO A 94 -3.81 -19.71 -9.61
N ARG A 95 -4.44 -19.57 -10.79
CA ARG A 95 -3.86 -18.96 -11.98
C ARG A 95 -4.82 -17.89 -12.57
N PRO A 96 -4.30 -16.79 -13.13
CA PRO A 96 -5.10 -15.74 -13.77
C PRO A 96 -5.43 -16.14 -15.21
N VAL A 97 -6.19 -17.21 -15.36
CA VAL A 97 -6.67 -17.72 -16.65
C VAL A 97 -7.88 -16.89 -17.07
N LYS A 98 -8.04 -16.60 -18.36
CA LYS A 98 -9.19 -15.83 -18.86
C LYS A 98 -10.04 -16.67 -19.80
N ALA A 99 -11.35 -16.56 -19.63
CA ALA A 99 -12.33 -17.30 -20.41
C ALA A 99 -13.29 -16.35 -21.14
N VAL A 100 -13.55 -16.64 -22.40
CA VAL A 100 -14.53 -15.92 -23.25
C VAL A 100 -15.32 -16.91 -24.10
N TYR A 101 -16.46 -16.50 -24.66
CA TYR A 101 -17.20 -17.34 -25.60
C TYR A 101 -16.42 -17.58 -26.90
N ALA A 102 -16.50 -18.81 -27.42
CA ALA A 102 -15.88 -19.15 -28.68
C ALA A 102 -16.55 -18.43 -29.87
N LYS A 103 -15.77 -18.19 -30.93
CA LYS A 103 -16.26 -17.61 -32.18
C LYS A 103 -16.11 -18.61 -33.33
N PRO A 104 -16.96 -18.56 -34.37
CA PRO A 104 -16.86 -19.44 -35.54
C PRO A 104 -15.46 -19.50 -36.16
N GLU A 105 -14.72 -18.40 -36.15
CA GLU A 105 -13.38 -18.26 -36.73
C GLU A 105 -12.30 -19.05 -35.97
N MET A 106 -12.58 -19.50 -34.75
CA MET A 106 -11.61 -20.19 -33.89
C MET A 106 -11.53 -21.71 -34.17
N PHE A 107 -12.52 -22.27 -34.89
CA PHE A 107 -12.63 -23.70 -35.14
C PHE A 107 -11.97 -24.09 -36.47
N ARG A 108 -11.12 -25.12 -36.43
CA ARG A 108 -10.35 -25.58 -37.61
C ARG A 108 -11.19 -26.38 -38.60
N ASP A 109 -12.26 -27.00 -38.12
CA ASP A 109 -13.22 -27.81 -38.89
C ASP A 109 -14.46 -27.01 -39.34
N ARG A 110 -14.39 -25.67 -39.33
CA ARG A 110 -15.49 -24.79 -39.72
C ARG A 110 -16.01 -25.12 -41.14
N PRO A 111 -17.30 -25.47 -41.30
CA PRO A 111 -17.87 -25.72 -42.63
C PRO A 111 -17.97 -24.43 -43.45
N SER A 112 -17.96 -24.57 -44.78
CA SER A 112 -18.05 -23.43 -45.70
C SER A 112 -19.37 -22.69 -45.52
N ARG A 113 -19.31 -21.39 -45.25
CA ARG A 113 -20.52 -20.57 -45.10
C ARG A 113 -21.27 -20.53 -46.44
N PRO A 114 -22.58 -20.88 -46.47
CA PRO A 114 -23.34 -20.92 -47.72
C PRO A 114 -23.28 -19.58 -48.48
N GLY A 115 -22.89 -19.61 -49.76
CA GLY A 115 -22.86 -18.43 -50.65
C GLY A 115 -21.51 -17.72 -50.85
N LEU A 116 -20.41 -18.18 -50.23
CA LEU A 116 -19.07 -17.61 -50.42
C LEU A 116 -18.26 -18.37 -51.49
N LYS A 117 -17.73 -17.64 -52.49
CA LYS A 117 -16.73 -18.17 -53.45
C LYS A 117 -15.34 -17.65 -53.07
N MET A 118 -14.42 -18.56 -52.78
CA MET A 118 -13.03 -18.24 -52.49
C MET A 118 -12.17 -18.50 -53.74
N GLN A 119 -11.48 -17.48 -54.24
CA GLN A 119 -10.48 -17.63 -55.31
C GLN A 119 -9.08 -17.69 -54.68
N ILE A 120 -8.33 -18.74 -55.01
CA ILE A 120 -6.93 -18.91 -54.60
C ILE A 120 -6.08 -18.82 -55.87
N SER A 121 -5.08 -17.95 -55.86
CA SER A 121 -4.08 -17.82 -56.92
C SER A 121 -2.67 -18.03 -56.34
N TRP A 122 -1.80 -18.69 -57.11
CA TRP A 122 -0.42 -18.93 -56.73
C TRP A 122 0.46 -17.74 -57.14
N VAL A 123 1.14 -17.12 -56.18
CA VAL A 123 2.10 -16.03 -56.42
C VAL A 123 3.47 -16.61 -56.77
N LYS A 124 4.06 -16.21 -57.90
CA LYS A 124 5.37 -16.66 -58.38
C LYS A 124 6.44 -15.59 -58.21
N GLN A 125 7.70 -16.02 -58.24
CA GLN A 125 8.85 -15.13 -58.15
C GLN A 125 8.89 -14.18 -59.35
N GLY A 126 8.68 -12.87 -59.09
CA GLY A 126 8.54 -11.83 -60.10
C GLY A 126 7.18 -11.10 -60.10
N ASP A 127 6.18 -11.64 -59.39
CA ASP A 127 4.90 -10.94 -59.22
C ASP A 127 5.04 -9.78 -58.20
N PRO A 128 4.32 -8.66 -58.37
CA PRO A 128 4.41 -7.49 -57.47
C PRO A 128 4.14 -7.83 -56.00
N GLU A 129 3.34 -8.86 -55.75
CA GLU A 129 2.93 -9.33 -54.42
C GLU A 129 3.98 -10.25 -53.75
N TYR A 130 4.98 -10.72 -54.51
CA TYR A 130 6.02 -11.64 -54.04
C TYR A 130 6.93 -11.01 -52.97
N ASP A 131 7.25 -9.73 -53.09
CA ASP A 131 8.06 -8.99 -52.10
C ASP A 131 7.33 -8.82 -50.77
N GLY A 132 6.00 -8.64 -50.83
CA GLY A 132 5.13 -8.63 -49.65
C GLY A 132 5.16 -9.99 -48.93
N MET A 133 5.07 -11.09 -49.68
CA MET A 133 5.15 -12.44 -49.14
C MET A 133 6.52 -12.77 -48.55
N SER A 134 7.61 -12.28 -49.16
CA SER A 134 8.97 -12.43 -48.63
C SER A 134 9.19 -11.69 -47.31
N LYS A 135 8.67 -10.47 -47.18
CA LYS A 135 8.66 -9.71 -45.91
C LYS A 135 7.81 -10.39 -44.84
N LEU A 136 6.64 -10.91 -45.19
CA LEU A 136 5.78 -11.68 -44.30
C LEU A 136 6.47 -12.95 -43.79
N LYS A 137 7.20 -13.65 -44.66
CA LYS A 137 8.02 -14.81 -44.28
C LYS A 137 9.15 -14.44 -43.31
N GLY A 138 9.76 -13.27 -43.49
CA GLY A 138 10.76 -12.73 -42.55
C GLY A 138 10.17 -12.36 -41.18
N LEU A 139 9.00 -11.71 -41.17
CA LEU A 139 8.28 -11.36 -39.94
C LEU A 139 7.81 -12.61 -39.18
N ALA A 140 7.30 -13.62 -39.88
CA ALA A 140 6.89 -14.88 -39.27
C ALA A 140 8.07 -15.60 -38.57
N LYS A 141 9.25 -15.62 -39.20
CA LYS A 141 10.47 -16.19 -38.59
C LYS A 141 10.96 -15.40 -37.38
N ARG A 142 10.80 -14.07 -37.39
CA ARG A 142 11.14 -13.23 -36.24
C ARG A 142 10.18 -13.46 -35.07
N GLN A 143 8.88 -13.54 -35.36
CA GLN A 143 7.85 -13.85 -34.37
C GLN A 143 8.05 -15.25 -33.77
N GLU A 144 8.44 -16.24 -34.57
CA GLU A 144 8.82 -17.58 -34.10
C GLU A 144 9.97 -17.52 -33.09
N ALA A 145 11.02 -16.74 -33.37
CA ALA A 145 12.16 -16.58 -32.47
C ALA A 145 11.80 -15.85 -31.16
N GLU A 146 10.98 -14.79 -31.24
CA GLU A 146 10.53 -14.02 -30.08
C GLU A 146 9.57 -14.84 -29.20
N ASN A 147 8.64 -15.59 -29.79
CA ASN A 147 7.74 -16.49 -29.07
C ASN A 147 8.49 -17.66 -28.40
N MET A 148 9.50 -18.23 -29.07
CA MET A 148 10.35 -19.27 -28.47
C MET A 148 11.14 -18.76 -27.26
N ALA A 149 11.63 -17.52 -27.30
CA ALA A 149 12.33 -16.92 -26.17
C ALA A 149 11.39 -16.72 -24.97
N LEU A 150 10.17 -16.24 -25.22
CA LEU A 150 9.15 -16.02 -24.18
C LEU A 150 8.77 -17.32 -23.46
N ILE A 151 8.46 -18.38 -24.23
CA ILE A 151 8.09 -19.70 -23.67
C ILE A 151 9.24 -20.32 -22.90
N LYS A 152 10.48 -20.14 -23.37
CA LYS A 152 11.65 -20.64 -22.66
C LYS A 152 11.80 -19.95 -21.30
N THR A 153 11.59 -18.63 -21.24
CA THR A 153 11.61 -17.89 -19.97
C THR A 153 10.49 -18.34 -19.03
N GLU A 154 9.28 -18.52 -19.54
CA GLU A 154 8.11 -18.94 -18.74
C GLU A 154 8.29 -20.36 -18.17
N LEU A 155 8.83 -21.31 -18.95
CA LEU A 155 9.19 -22.65 -18.47
C LEU A 155 10.31 -22.63 -17.43
N GLU A 156 11.28 -21.72 -17.55
CA GLU A 156 12.37 -21.57 -16.58
C GLU A 156 11.85 -21.01 -15.25
N GLU A 157 10.95 -20.02 -15.30
CA GLU A 157 10.28 -19.45 -14.12
C GLU A 157 9.38 -20.48 -13.41
N GLU A 158 8.61 -21.29 -14.15
CA GLU A 158 7.81 -22.36 -13.55
C GLU A 158 8.68 -23.43 -12.90
N LYS A 159 9.84 -23.75 -13.49
CA LYS A 159 10.80 -24.69 -12.93
C LYS A 159 11.47 -24.15 -11.66
N GLU A 160 11.81 -22.87 -11.62
CA GLU A 160 12.35 -22.21 -10.42
C GLU A 160 11.31 -22.22 -9.29
N LEU A 161 10.05 -21.91 -9.60
CA LEU A 161 8.96 -21.93 -8.63
C LEU A 161 8.71 -23.34 -8.07
N ALA A 162 8.69 -24.37 -8.93
CA ALA A 162 8.57 -25.76 -8.51
C ALA A 162 9.76 -26.19 -7.63
N THR A 163 10.97 -25.75 -7.96
CA THR A 163 12.20 -26.04 -7.19
C THR A 163 12.14 -25.40 -5.81
N GLN A 164 11.73 -24.14 -5.71
CA GLN A 164 11.63 -23.42 -4.43
C GLN A 164 10.60 -24.06 -3.48
N GLN A 165 9.53 -24.61 -4.04
CA GLN A 165 8.50 -25.33 -3.30
C GLN A 165 8.96 -26.74 -2.89
N GLN A 166 9.70 -27.46 -3.76
CA GLN A 166 10.33 -28.74 -3.41
C GLN A 166 11.40 -28.56 -2.33
N GLU A 167 12.21 -27.51 -2.39
CA GLU A 167 13.16 -27.16 -1.33
C GLU A 167 12.46 -26.87 -0.01
N THR A 168 11.28 -26.24 -0.06
CA THR A 168 10.45 -26.01 1.13
C THR A 168 9.90 -27.32 1.69
N LEU A 169 9.46 -28.24 0.83
CA LEU A 169 8.98 -29.57 1.21
C LEU A 169 10.12 -30.43 1.79
N ASP A 170 11.28 -30.44 1.15
CA ASP A 170 12.49 -31.15 1.57
C ASP A 170 13.05 -30.58 2.87
N ALA A 171 13.00 -29.26 3.05
CA ALA A 171 13.37 -28.63 4.31
C ALA A 171 12.41 -29.02 5.44
N ASN A 172 11.14 -29.29 5.14
CA ASN A 172 10.18 -29.80 6.11
C ASN A 172 10.41 -31.29 6.40
N TYR A 173 10.75 -32.09 5.38
CA TYR A 173 11.14 -33.49 5.55
C TYR A 173 12.44 -33.66 6.35
N LYS A 174 13.48 -32.86 6.09
CA LYS A 174 14.74 -32.87 6.86
C LYS A 174 14.54 -32.48 8.33
N LYS A 175 13.58 -31.59 8.61
CA LYS A 175 13.19 -31.29 10.01
C LYS A 175 12.57 -32.51 10.68
N TYR A 176 11.77 -33.28 9.94
CA TYR A 176 11.16 -34.51 10.42
C TYR A 176 12.22 -35.60 10.71
N ASP A 177 13.14 -35.81 9.76
CA ASP A 177 14.22 -36.80 9.84
C ASP A 177 15.25 -36.46 10.95
N MET A 178 15.50 -35.16 11.19
CA MET A 178 16.32 -34.69 12.31
C MET A 178 15.67 -34.98 13.67
N ILE A 179 14.34 -34.85 13.77
CA ILE A 179 13.59 -35.16 14.99
C ILE A 179 13.65 -36.67 15.27
N GLU A 180 13.52 -37.49 14.23
CA GLU A 180 13.59 -38.95 14.34
C GLU A 180 14.99 -39.44 14.79
N ASN A 181 16.06 -38.86 14.24
CA ASN A 181 17.45 -39.16 14.66
C ASN A 181 17.78 -38.77 16.11
N ILE A 182 17.20 -37.66 16.61
CA ILE A 182 17.36 -37.23 18.01
C ILE A 182 16.67 -38.20 18.97
N MET A 183 15.56 -38.82 18.54
CA MET A 183 14.87 -39.86 19.31
C MET A 183 15.66 -41.16 19.40
N GLN A 184 16.37 -41.55 18.34
CA GLN A 184 17.11 -42.82 18.28
C GLN A 184 18.46 -42.79 19.02
N ASN A 185 19.18 -41.67 19.03
CA ASN A 185 20.55 -41.58 19.56
C ASN A 185 20.67 -41.51 21.10
N GLY A 186 19.58 -41.73 21.84
CA GLY A 186 19.60 -41.88 23.30
C GLY A 186 19.95 -40.62 24.12
N ASN A 187 20.31 -39.51 23.47
CA ASN A 187 20.61 -38.22 24.12
C ASN A 187 19.45 -37.69 24.96
N ILE A 188 18.21 -37.99 24.56
CA ILE A 188 17.00 -37.66 25.32
C ILE A 188 17.00 -38.38 26.69
N LYS A 189 17.51 -39.62 26.79
CA LYS A 189 17.59 -40.36 28.06
C LYS A 189 18.67 -39.81 29.00
N ASN A 190 19.77 -39.29 28.46
CA ASN A 190 20.82 -38.68 29.29
C ASN A 190 20.41 -37.30 29.84
N LEU A 191 19.66 -36.51 29.06
CA LEU A 191 19.06 -35.26 29.55
C LEU A 191 18.03 -35.52 30.65
N ALA A 192 17.22 -36.57 30.50
CA ALA A 192 16.22 -36.97 31.49
C ALA A 192 16.80 -37.21 32.89
N HIS A 193 18.00 -37.77 32.94
CA HIS A 193 18.63 -38.16 34.20
C HIS A 193 19.19 -36.95 34.97
N HIS A 194 19.57 -35.87 34.27
CA HIS A 194 20.08 -34.65 34.90
C HIS A 194 19.00 -33.74 35.51
N TYR A 195 17.75 -33.82 35.04
CA TYR A 195 16.69 -32.87 35.42
C TYR A 195 15.68 -33.39 36.46
N LYS A 196 15.84 -34.60 37.01
CA LYS A 196 14.99 -35.15 38.09
C LYS A 196 13.46 -34.96 37.86
N GLU A 197 12.99 -35.08 36.61
CA GLU A 197 11.58 -35.33 36.29
C GLU A 197 11.47 -36.72 35.66
N GLY A 198 11.39 -37.74 36.51
CA GLY A 198 11.11 -39.10 36.08
C GLY A 198 9.61 -39.34 36.01
N THR A 199 8.96 -39.03 34.88
CA THR A 199 7.73 -39.76 34.43
C THR A 199 7.39 -39.57 32.94
N VAL A 200 7.86 -38.52 32.27
CA VAL A 200 7.38 -38.20 30.90
C VAL A 200 8.06 -39.01 29.77
N LEU A 201 8.98 -39.92 30.09
CA LEU A 201 9.84 -40.56 29.08
C LEU A 201 9.50 -42.00 28.70
N LEU A 202 8.33 -42.50 29.07
CA LEU A 202 7.95 -43.89 28.84
C LEU A 202 6.73 -44.11 27.92
N SER A 203 6.02 -43.07 27.46
CA SER A 203 4.78 -43.26 26.68
C SER A 203 4.86 -43.02 25.16
N CYS A 204 5.98 -42.53 24.61
CA CYS A 204 6.14 -42.40 23.15
C CYS A 204 6.53 -43.70 22.43
N ALA A 205 6.72 -44.81 23.16
CA ALA A 205 7.10 -46.09 22.56
C ALA A 205 5.91 -47.00 22.18
N SER A 206 4.66 -46.59 22.42
CA SER A 206 3.52 -47.52 22.47
C SER A 206 2.37 -47.29 21.47
N LEU A 207 2.46 -46.39 20.49
CA LEU A 207 1.35 -46.15 19.55
C LEU A 207 1.75 -45.99 18.06
N MET A 208 2.71 -46.80 17.60
CA MET A 208 2.88 -47.11 16.17
C MET A 208 2.47 -48.55 15.82
N ASP A 209 1.69 -49.20 16.68
CA ASP A 209 1.40 -50.63 16.56
C ASP A 209 -0.10 -50.91 16.67
N SER A 210 -0.86 -50.59 15.61
CA SER A 210 -2.13 -51.25 15.26
C SER A 210 -2.72 -50.71 13.96
N SER A 211 -2.53 -51.49 12.89
CA SER A 211 -3.29 -51.57 11.62
C SER A 211 -4.83 -51.67 11.81
N PRO A 212 -5.69 -51.86 10.78
CA PRO A 212 -5.73 -51.43 9.36
C PRO A 212 -7.13 -50.91 8.88
N HIS A 213 -7.15 -50.37 7.64
CA HIS A 213 -8.27 -50.07 6.71
C HIS A 213 -9.66 -50.73 6.87
N SER A 214 -10.73 -49.98 6.55
CA SER A 214 -11.58 -50.17 5.32
C SER A 214 -12.80 -49.20 5.25
N VAL A 215 -12.97 -48.28 4.28
CA VAL A 215 -13.42 -48.36 2.85
C VAL A 215 -14.87 -47.81 2.72
N CYS A 216 -15.27 -46.88 1.83
CA CYS A 216 -14.75 -46.31 0.56
C CYS A 216 -14.61 -44.77 0.67
N TRP A 217 -13.61 -44.04 0.17
CA TRP A 217 -12.78 -44.12 -1.04
C TRP A 217 -12.41 -45.52 -1.54
N LYS A 218 -13.14 -45.97 -2.57
CA LYS A 218 -12.74 -47.04 -3.49
C LYS A 218 -13.53 -46.90 -4.81
N LYS A 219 -12.81 -47.11 -5.91
CA LYS A 219 -13.18 -47.10 -7.35
C LYS A 219 -13.28 -45.71 -7.98
N LYS A 220 -12.46 -45.34 -8.97
CA LYS A 220 -11.45 -46.06 -9.78
C LYS A 220 -10.38 -45.05 -10.19
N GLY A 221 -9.12 -45.42 -10.02
CA GLY A 221 -8.10 -45.11 -11.01
C GLY A 221 -8.15 -46.19 -12.09
N GLU A 222 -7.99 -45.78 -13.35
CA GLU A 222 -7.49 -46.59 -14.48
C GLU A 222 -7.35 -45.67 -15.70
N ALA A 223 -6.15 -45.09 -15.88
CA ALA A 223 -5.44 -44.90 -17.17
C ALA A 223 -4.28 -43.90 -17.02
N ALA A 224 -3.09 -44.30 -17.53
CA ALA A 224 -1.80 -43.62 -17.60
C ALA A 224 -1.09 -43.41 -16.24
N HIS A 225 0.05 -44.01 -15.91
CA HIS A 225 1.19 -44.44 -16.72
C HIS A 225 1.65 -45.86 -16.37
N SER A 226 1.67 -46.72 -17.39
CA SER A 226 2.62 -47.82 -17.50
C SER A 226 3.94 -47.29 -18.07
N ASP A 227 5.01 -48.05 -17.83
CA ASP A 227 6.39 -47.91 -18.29
C ASP A 227 7.22 -46.95 -17.41
N LEU A 228 8.16 -47.38 -16.57
CA LEU A 228 9.19 -48.39 -16.76
C LEU A 228 9.54 -49.04 -15.41
N ALA A 229 9.39 -50.36 -15.30
CA ALA A 229 10.08 -51.16 -14.31
C ALA A 229 11.48 -51.51 -14.84
N GLY A 230 12.48 -51.48 -13.96
CA GLY A 230 13.81 -52.01 -14.24
C GLY A 230 14.64 -52.08 -12.97
N GLU A 231 14.55 -53.22 -12.28
CA GLU A 231 15.67 -53.97 -11.65
C GLU A 231 16.55 -53.22 -10.60
N SER A 232 16.84 -53.68 -9.39
CA SER A 232 17.06 -55.02 -8.84
C SER A 232 17.59 -54.92 -7.38
N GLY A 233 17.37 -55.95 -6.55
CA GLY A 233 18.18 -56.37 -5.36
C GLY A 233 17.94 -55.62 -4.04
N GLU A 234 17.31 -56.18 -2.99
CA GLU A 234 17.85 -57.19 -2.03
C GLU A 234 19.30 -56.87 -1.61
N GLU A 235 19.73 -56.75 -0.35
CA GLU A 235 19.40 -57.54 0.84
C GLU A 235 20.01 -56.90 2.13
N MET A 236 19.34 -57.08 3.26
CA MET A 236 19.85 -57.32 4.64
C MET A 236 21.00 -56.51 5.31
N ALA A 237 20.57 -55.83 6.39
CA ALA A 237 20.89 -56.11 7.81
C ALA A 237 22.21 -55.67 8.51
N ARG A 238 21.97 -55.08 9.70
CA ARG A 238 22.73 -55.08 10.98
C ARG A 238 23.95 -54.14 11.17
N GLY A 239 23.89 -53.32 12.23
CA GLY A 239 25.08 -53.00 13.06
C GLY A 239 25.15 -51.64 13.77
N SER A 240 24.48 -51.51 14.92
CA SER A 240 24.92 -50.84 16.18
C SER A 240 26.12 -49.85 16.23
N LYS A 241 25.86 -48.67 16.87
CA LYS A 241 26.62 -47.92 17.92
C LYS A 241 27.23 -46.51 17.64
N GLU A 242 26.68 -45.54 18.40
CA GLU A 242 27.28 -44.41 19.16
C GLU A 242 27.99 -43.21 18.48
N GLY A 243 27.57 -41.98 18.82
CA GLY A 243 28.35 -40.74 18.60
C GLY A 243 27.63 -39.38 18.79
N SER A 244 27.52 -38.91 20.04
CA SER A 244 27.21 -37.56 20.56
C SER A 244 27.54 -36.28 19.73
N HIS A 245 26.61 -35.31 19.61
CA HIS A 245 26.71 -33.92 20.16
C HIS A 245 25.54 -33.00 19.74
N GLY A 246 25.02 -32.18 20.67
CA GLY A 246 23.82 -31.36 20.51
C GLY A 246 24.01 -29.90 20.09
N LYS A 247 22.91 -29.28 19.62
CA LYS A 247 22.66 -27.84 19.57
C LYS A 247 21.24 -27.56 20.08
N GLN A 248 21.12 -26.59 20.99
CA GLN A 248 19.84 -26.04 21.47
C GLN A 248 19.10 -25.33 20.33
N GLY A 249 17.87 -25.77 20.04
CA GLY A 249 16.89 -25.11 19.19
C GLY A 249 15.63 -24.77 19.99
N ALA A 250 15.08 -23.57 19.74
CA ALA A 250 13.88 -23.05 20.37
C ALA A 250 12.62 -23.89 20.06
N MET A 251 11.75 -24.01 21.07
CA MET A 251 10.52 -24.82 21.15
C MET A 251 9.40 -24.32 20.20
N ARG A 252 8.79 -25.22 19.39
CA ARG A 252 7.49 -25.01 18.67
C ARG A 252 6.33 -25.55 19.52
N ARG A 253 5.19 -24.83 19.61
CA ARG A 253 3.94 -25.24 20.31
C ARG A 253 3.08 -26.19 19.43
N ALA A 254 2.35 -27.11 20.06
CA ALA A 254 1.40 -28.05 19.47
C ALA A 254 -0.06 -27.51 19.46
N ASP A 255 -0.92 -28.01 18.56
CA ASP A 255 -2.37 -27.72 18.52
C ASP A 255 -3.08 -28.27 19.78
N SER A 256 -3.96 -27.48 20.41
CA SER A 256 -4.56 -27.78 21.73
C SER A 256 -6.09 -27.79 21.72
N ALA A 257 -6.75 -28.54 22.61
CA ALA A 257 -8.21 -28.45 22.81
C ALA A 257 -8.69 -27.00 23.08
N ARG A 258 -9.94 -26.68 22.75
CA ARG A 258 -10.51 -25.33 22.96
C ARG A 258 -11.38 -25.29 24.21
N VAL A 259 -11.29 -24.20 24.96
CA VAL A 259 -12.14 -23.95 26.12
C VAL A 259 -13.35 -23.10 25.71
N PHE A 260 -14.55 -23.59 25.99
CA PHE A 260 -15.81 -22.88 25.79
C PHE A 260 -16.33 -22.33 27.11
N THR A 261 -16.66 -21.04 27.14
CA THR A 261 -17.30 -20.37 28.28
C THR A 261 -18.73 -19.97 27.88
N ILE A 262 -19.75 -20.49 28.56
CA ILE A 262 -21.16 -20.21 28.24
C ILE A 262 -21.76 -19.34 29.34
N ILE A 263 -22.40 -18.22 28.99
CA ILE A 263 -22.89 -17.19 29.93
C ILE A 263 -24.37 -16.88 29.69
N ASN A 264 -25.16 -16.81 30.77
CA ASN A 264 -26.54 -16.31 30.73
C ASN A 264 -26.63 -14.84 31.16
N GLN A 265 -26.87 -13.90 30.23
CA GLN A 265 -27.20 -12.49 30.55
C GLN A 265 -28.71 -12.20 30.47
N CYS A 266 -29.53 -13.22 30.29
CA CYS A 266 -30.98 -13.07 30.31
C CYS A 266 -31.46 -12.77 31.74
N LYS A 267 -32.61 -12.08 31.85
CA LYS A 267 -33.25 -11.80 33.15
C LYS A 267 -33.99 -13.01 33.75
N LYS A 268 -33.93 -14.16 33.09
CA LYS A 268 -34.60 -15.41 33.46
C LYS A 268 -33.61 -16.56 33.33
N ASP A 269 -33.93 -17.68 33.97
CA ASP A 269 -33.22 -18.93 33.79
C ASP A 269 -33.34 -19.37 32.33
N ILE A 270 -32.24 -19.89 31.78
CA ILE A 270 -32.18 -20.53 30.47
C ILE A 270 -31.58 -21.93 30.63
N TRP A 271 -31.86 -22.81 29.67
CA TRP A 271 -31.30 -24.15 29.64
C TRP A 271 -30.49 -24.34 28.36
N PRO A 272 -29.20 -23.96 28.31
CA PRO A 272 -28.40 -24.17 27.13
C PRO A 272 -28.33 -25.65 26.78
N ALA A 273 -28.21 -25.90 25.49
CA ALA A 273 -28.10 -27.21 24.89
C ALA A 273 -26.92 -27.23 23.92
N VAL A 274 -26.24 -28.37 23.84
CA VAL A 274 -25.03 -28.58 23.04
C VAL A 274 -25.11 -29.95 22.37
N THR A 275 -24.80 -30.02 21.08
CA THR A 275 -24.66 -31.29 20.34
C THR A 275 -23.40 -31.25 19.48
N PRO A 276 -22.55 -32.29 19.45
CA PRO A 276 -22.63 -33.51 20.25
C PRO A 276 -22.19 -33.23 21.71
N GLY A 277 -22.89 -33.85 22.67
CA GLY A 277 -22.88 -33.45 24.08
C GLY A 277 -21.81 -34.12 24.97
N GLU A 278 -20.97 -35.00 24.45
CA GLU A 278 -20.05 -35.81 25.27
C GLU A 278 -19.02 -34.95 26.02
N SER A 279 -18.51 -33.90 25.37
CA SER A 279 -17.59 -32.93 25.99
C SER A 279 -18.29 -31.92 26.91
N PHE A 280 -19.62 -31.95 26.99
CA PHE A 280 -20.47 -30.97 27.67
C PHE A 280 -21.41 -31.59 28.72
N GLY A 281 -21.03 -32.74 29.29
CA GLY A 281 -21.76 -33.37 30.39
C GLY A 281 -23.14 -33.92 30.02
N GLY A 282 -23.33 -34.33 28.76
CA GLY A 282 -24.59 -34.85 28.23
C GLY A 282 -25.37 -33.87 27.35
N GLY A 283 -24.85 -32.65 27.16
CA GLY A 283 -25.36 -31.72 26.17
C GLY A 283 -26.51 -30.83 26.64
N GLY A 284 -26.88 -30.80 27.92
CA GLY A 284 -27.80 -29.78 28.42
C GLY A 284 -27.80 -29.55 29.93
N PHE A 285 -28.01 -28.31 30.34
CA PHE A 285 -27.92 -27.88 31.74
C PHE A 285 -28.70 -26.57 31.96
N ALA A 286 -28.98 -26.23 33.23
CA ALA A 286 -29.64 -24.97 33.60
C ALA A 286 -28.60 -23.89 33.96
N LEU A 287 -28.83 -22.64 33.52
CA LEU A 287 -28.06 -21.46 33.92
C LEU A 287 -28.99 -20.34 34.42
N ARG A 288 -28.77 -19.88 35.64
CA ARG A 288 -29.47 -18.71 36.21
C ARG A 288 -28.94 -17.38 35.63
N PRO A 289 -29.70 -16.27 35.74
CA PRO A 289 -29.23 -14.95 35.36
C PRO A 289 -27.85 -14.62 35.95
N GLY A 290 -26.92 -14.22 35.08
CA GLY A 290 -25.54 -13.88 35.43
C GLY A 290 -24.59 -15.07 35.63
N GLN A 291 -25.09 -16.31 35.57
CA GLN A 291 -24.27 -17.52 35.75
C GLN A 291 -23.48 -17.85 34.47
N SER A 292 -22.30 -18.46 34.64
CA SER A 292 -21.51 -19.03 33.56
C SER A 292 -21.02 -20.45 33.88
N ILE A 293 -20.64 -21.18 32.83
CA ILE A 293 -20.07 -22.54 32.91
C ILE A 293 -18.98 -22.70 31.85
N VAL A 294 -18.04 -23.64 32.07
CA VAL A 294 -16.89 -23.87 31.19
C VAL A 294 -16.80 -25.33 30.78
N PHE A 295 -16.48 -25.56 29.52
CA PHE A 295 -16.24 -26.88 28.94
C PHE A 295 -15.01 -26.88 28.05
N THR A 296 -14.51 -28.05 27.69
CA THR A 296 -13.35 -28.20 26.81
C THR A 296 -13.69 -29.17 25.69
N ALA A 297 -13.52 -28.75 24.44
CA ALA A 297 -13.77 -29.59 23.26
C ALA A 297 -12.46 -29.95 22.55
N PRO A 298 -12.29 -31.20 22.09
CA PRO A 298 -11.08 -31.64 21.40
C PRO A 298 -10.95 -31.01 20.00
N VAL A 299 -9.73 -31.03 19.46
CA VAL A 299 -9.48 -30.70 18.05
C VAL A 299 -10.25 -31.71 17.18
N GLY A 300 -10.95 -31.22 16.15
CA GLY A 300 -11.86 -32.02 15.31
C GLY A 300 -13.33 -31.99 15.76
N TRP A 301 -13.66 -31.38 16.92
CA TRP A 301 -15.05 -31.27 17.35
C TRP A 301 -15.83 -30.33 16.42
N SER A 302 -17.00 -30.79 15.96
CA SER A 302 -17.96 -30.00 15.18
C SER A 302 -19.32 -30.12 15.84
N GLY A 303 -19.95 -29.00 16.16
CA GLY A 303 -21.14 -28.98 17.01
C GLY A 303 -21.86 -27.64 17.10
N ARG A 304 -23.00 -27.67 17.77
CA ARG A 304 -23.94 -26.55 17.91
C ARG A 304 -24.25 -26.26 19.38
N VAL A 305 -24.45 -24.99 19.71
CA VAL A 305 -24.85 -24.52 21.03
C VAL A 305 -26.06 -23.58 20.89
N TRP A 306 -27.13 -23.80 21.65
CA TRP A 306 -28.32 -22.94 21.64
C TRP A 306 -28.98 -22.86 23.01
N GLY A 307 -29.90 -21.91 23.20
CA GLY A 307 -30.57 -21.68 24.47
C GLY A 307 -32.03 -22.13 24.44
N ARG A 308 -32.49 -22.80 25.50
CA ARG A 308 -33.90 -23.15 25.70
C ARG A 308 -34.53 -22.24 26.75
N THR A 309 -35.80 -21.90 26.58
CA THR A 309 -36.55 -21.02 27.49
C THR A 309 -37.83 -21.68 27.97
N GLY A 310 -38.30 -21.28 29.16
CA GLY A 310 -39.56 -21.75 29.71
C GLY A 310 -39.58 -23.27 29.92
N CYS A 311 -38.46 -23.84 30.37
CA CYS A 311 -38.37 -25.27 30.61
C CYS A 311 -38.80 -25.64 32.02
N ASP A 312 -39.48 -26.77 32.14
CA ASP A 312 -39.81 -27.42 33.41
C ASP A 312 -39.34 -28.87 33.36
N PHE A 313 -38.28 -29.18 34.10
CA PHE A 313 -37.66 -30.51 34.16
C PHE A 313 -37.79 -31.08 35.57
N ASP A 314 -38.18 -32.34 35.65
CA ASP A 314 -38.23 -33.11 36.90
C ASP A 314 -36.80 -33.46 37.41
N PRO A 315 -36.66 -34.01 38.62
CA PRO A 315 -35.36 -34.43 39.16
C PRO A 315 -34.66 -35.54 38.35
N ALA A 316 -35.39 -36.27 37.51
CA ALA A 316 -34.82 -37.26 36.59
C ALA A 316 -34.37 -36.63 35.25
N GLY A 317 -34.58 -35.32 35.07
CA GLY A 317 -34.24 -34.58 33.87
C GLY A 317 -35.28 -34.67 32.75
N ASN A 318 -36.49 -35.16 33.01
CA ASN A 318 -37.56 -35.22 32.02
C ASN A 318 -38.47 -33.99 32.11
N GLY A 319 -38.87 -33.42 30.99
CA GLY A 319 -39.57 -32.15 30.97
C GLY A 319 -39.85 -31.61 29.58
N THR A 320 -40.39 -30.39 29.52
CA THR A 320 -40.71 -29.68 28.27
C THR A 320 -40.20 -28.25 28.32
N CYS A 321 -39.94 -27.66 27.15
CA CYS A 321 -39.52 -26.27 27.01
C CYS A 321 -40.45 -25.52 26.05
N GLU A 322 -40.67 -24.23 26.31
CA GLU A 322 -41.44 -23.32 25.46
C GLU A 322 -40.74 -23.06 24.12
N THR A 323 -39.40 -22.93 24.11
CA THR A 323 -38.61 -22.76 22.88
C THR A 323 -37.30 -23.56 22.91
N GLY A 324 -36.81 -23.95 21.74
CA GLY A 324 -35.51 -24.62 21.57
C GLY A 324 -35.42 -26.06 22.09
N ALA A 325 -36.53 -26.71 22.43
CA ALA A 325 -36.53 -28.05 23.03
C ALA A 325 -35.69 -29.07 22.22
N CYS A 326 -34.97 -29.97 22.90
CA CYS A 326 -34.16 -31.01 22.25
C CYS A 326 -34.75 -32.42 22.45
N GLY A 327 -36.08 -32.49 22.57
CA GLY A 327 -36.83 -33.64 23.07
C GLY A 327 -37.39 -33.37 24.47
N THR A 328 -37.73 -34.44 25.20
CA THR A 328 -38.27 -34.38 26.57
C THR A 328 -37.22 -34.47 27.66
N SER A 329 -35.94 -34.47 27.31
CA SER A 329 -34.82 -34.63 28.25
C SER A 329 -34.04 -33.33 28.40
N LEU A 330 -33.51 -33.10 29.61
CA LEU A 330 -32.56 -32.03 29.89
C LEU A 330 -31.27 -32.24 29.11
N GLN A 331 -30.78 -33.48 29.01
CA GLN A 331 -29.56 -33.84 28.29
C GLN A 331 -29.86 -34.06 26.80
N CYS A 332 -29.20 -33.26 25.95
CA CYS A 332 -29.39 -33.29 24.50
C CYS A 332 -28.31 -34.17 23.86
N ALA A 333 -28.62 -35.44 23.60
CA ALA A 333 -27.65 -36.39 23.07
C ALA A 333 -27.19 -36.02 21.63
N SER A 334 -28.11 -36.04 20.66
CA SER A 334 -27.83 -35.85 19.23
C SER A 334 -28.92 -35.06 18.48
N SER A 335 -29.82 -34.40 19.19
CA SER A 335 -30.88 -33.56 18.60
C SER A 335 -30.33 -32.19 18.18
N SER A 336 -30.78 -31.66 17.04
CA SER A 336 -30.38 -30.35 16.52
C SER A 336 -31.13 -29.15 17.13
N GLY A 337 -32.05 -29.40 18.09
CA GLY A 337 -32.92 -28.38 18.67
C GLY A 337 -34.16 -28.11 17.82
N ALA A 338 -35.31 -27.93 18.48
CA ALA A 338 -36.57 -27.59 17.83
C ALA A 338 -36.61 -26.10 17.46
N THR A 339 -37.03 -25.80 16.23
CA THR A 339 -37.25 -24.43 15.75
C THR A 339 -38.48 -23.81 16.45
N PRO A 340 -38.51 -22.49 16.71
CA PRO A 340 -37.46 -21.52 16.45
C PRO A 340 -36.33 -21.50 17.49
N ALA A 341 -35.07 -21.48 17.02
CA ALA A 341 -33.91 -21.33 17.88
C ALA A 341 -32.77 -20.57 17.19
N SER A 342 -32.13 -19.66 17.92
CA SER A 342 -30.85 -19.07 17.51
C SER A 342 -29.72 -20.06 17.83
N LEU A 343 -28.82 -20.32 16.89
CA LEU A 343 -27.76 -21.33 17.03
C LEU A 343 -26.37 -20.68 16.98
N ALA A 344 -25.42 -21.21 17.74
CA ALA A 344 -23.99 -20.96 17.54
C ALA A 344 -23.34 -22.26 17.05
N GLU A 345 -22.67 -22.21 15.91
CA GLU A 345 -22.14 -23.40 15.22
C GLU A 345 -20.61 -23.33 15.15
N PHE A 346 -19.95 -24.49 15.25
CA PHE A 346 -18.49 -24.59 15.30
C PHE A 346 -17.99 -25.82 14.55
N THR A 347 -16.81 -25.71 13.93
CA THR A 347 -15.98 -26.83 13.46
C THR A 347 -14.52 -26.53 13.79
N LEU A 348 -13.93 -27.29 14.70
CA LEU A 348 -12.59 -27.04 15.26
C LEU A 348 -11.53 -27.85 14.52
N ALA A 349 -10.49 -27.20 14.01
CA ALA A 349 -9.40 -27.85 13.29
C ALA A 349 -8.08 -27.08 13.48
N SER A 350 -7.13 -27.19 12.54
CA SER A 350 -5.96 -26.29 12.49
C SER A 350 -6.37 -24.83 12.24
N VAL A 351 -7.49 -24.64 11.53
CA VAL A 351 -8.25 -23.39 11.40
C VAL A 351 -9.68 -23.68 11.84
N ASP A 352 -10.17 -22.96 12.85
CA ASP A 352 -11.54 -23.11 13.34
C ASP A 352 -12.52 -22.35 12.46
N TYR A 353 -13.71 -22.90 12.27
CA TYR A 353 -14.86 -22.24 11.64
C TYR A 353 -15.97 -22.07 12.69
N TYR A 354 -16.59 -20.90 12.75
CA TYR A 354 -17.71 -20.64 13.65
C TYR A 354 -18.64 -19.55 13.13
N ASP A 355 -19.90 -19.62 13.54
CA ASP A 355 -20.93 -18.64 13.19
C ASP A 355 -22.07 -18.62 14.23
N VAL A 356 -22.98 -17.65 14.05
CA VAL A 356 -24.30 -17.64 14.69
C VAL A 356 -25.34 -17.74 13.58
N SER A 357 -26.30 -18.65 13.70
CA SER A 357 -27.31 -18.90 12.68
C SER A 357 -28.73 -18.67 13.17
N LEU A 358 -29.50 -17.92 12.37
CA LEU A 358 -30.93 -17.66 12.57
C LEU A 358 -31.80 -18.29 11.48
N VAL A 359 -31.24 -19.19 10.67
CA VAL A 359 -31.97 -19.94 9.62
C VAL A 359 -33.12 -20.74 10.25
N ASP A 360 -32.86 -21.27 11.44
CA ASP A 360 -33.79 -22.06 12.25
C ASP A 360 -34.69 -21.19 13.15
N GLY A 361 -34.71 -19.87 12.95
CA GLY A 361 -35.50 -18.92 13.72
C GLY A 361 -34.70 -18.18 14.79
N PHE A 362 -35.40 -17.43 15.64
CA PHE A 362 -34.79 -16.64 16.71
C PHE A 362 -35.60 -16.80 17.99
N ASN A 363 -34.96 -17.20 19.09
CA ASN A 363 -35.58 -17.23 20.41
C ASN A 363 -34.82 -16.40 21.46
N LEU A 364 -33.49 -16.33 21.34
CA LEU A 364 -32.61 -15.54 22.19
C LEU A 364 -31.52 -14.86 21.35
N PRO A 365 -31.07 -13.63 21.70
CA PRO A 365 -29.86 -13.09 21.10
C PRO A 365 -28.64 -13.87 21.57
N ILE A 366 -27.75 -14.26 20.65
CA ILE A 366 -26.50 -14.98 20.94
C ILE A 366 -25.33 -14.17 20.40
N VAL A 367 -24.22 -14.16 21.15
CA VAL A 367 -22.92 -13.62 20.73
C VAL A 367 -21.82 -14.65 20.98
N VAL A 368 -20.97 -14.88 19.97
CA VAL A 368 -19.78 -15.75 20.05
C VAL A 368 -18.53 -14.88 19.95
N THR A 369 -17.67 -14.96 20.96
CA THR A 369 -16.42 -14.19 21.05
C THR A 369 -15.21 -15.12 21.21
N PRO A 370 -14.27 -15.19 20.25
CA PRO A 370 -13.00 -15.87 20.42
C PRO A 370 -12.07 -15.09 21.36
N LYS A 371 -11.33 -15.79 22.23
CA LYS A 371 -10.31 -15.22 23.12
C LYS A 371 -8.98 -15.14 22.35
N ALA A 372 -8.33 -13.98 22.39
CA ALA A 372 -7.04 -13.78 21.75
C ALA A 372 -5.98 -14.74 22.34
N SER A 373 -5.35 -15.55 21.49
CA SER A 373 -4.16 -16.31 21.89
C SER A 373 -2.97 -15.36 22.07
N ALA A 374 -2.01 -15.72 22.92
CA ALA A 374 -0.93 -14.87 23.40
C ALA A 374 -0.01 -14.25 22.31
N ASN A 375 -0.21 -14.59 21.02
CA ASN A 375 0.56 -14.12 19.87
C ASN A 375 -0.24 -13.23 18.89
N GLY A 376 -1.43 -12.74 19.26
CA GLY A 376 -1.99 -11.53 18.63
C GLY A 376 -2.78 -11.70 17.33
N SER A 377 -3.32 -12.88 16.99
CA SER A 377 -4.44 -12.95 16.02
C SER A 377 -5.76 -12.56 16.69
N SER A 378 -6.49 -11.59 16.13
CA SER A 378 -7.85 -11.24 16.58
C SER A 378 -8.88 -11.79 15.59
N CYS A 379 -9.59 -12.84 16.01
CA CYS A 379 -10.70 -13.40 15.25
C CYS A 379 -11.99 -12.59 15.52
N ALA A 380 -12.90 -12.55 14.56
CA ALA A 380 -14.08 -11.69 14.60
C ALA A 380 -15.15 -12.14 15.63
N VAL A 381 -16.12 -11.27 15.92
CA VAL A 381 -17.23 -11.58 16.84
C VAL A 381 -18.51 -11.83 16.04
N ALA A 382 -19.09 -13.03 16.21
CA ALA A 382 -20.34 -13.43 15.56
C ALA A 382 -21.56 -13.15 16.46
N GLY A 383 -22.72 -12.91 15.86
CA GLY A 383 -23.99 -12.81 16.58
C GLY A 383 -24.74 -11.48 16.51
N CYS A 384 -25.49 -11.18 17.58
CA CYS A 384 -26.58 -10.20 17.58
C CYS A 384 -26.22 -8.80 18.12
N ASP A 385 -26.86 -7.76 17.59
CA ASP A 385 -26.79 -6.38 18.12
C ASP A 385 -28.06 -6.01 18.91
N GLY A 386 -29.17 -6.70 18.69
CA GLY A 386 -30.46 -6.45 19.34
C GLY A 386 -31.32 -7.72 19.49
N ASP A 387 -32.47 -7.57 20.13
CA ASP A 387 -33.43 -8.64 20.41
C ASP A 387 -34.59 -8.61 19.42
N LEU A 388 -34.60 -9.56 18.46
CA LEU A 388 -35.59 -9.60 17.38
C LEU A 388 -37.02 -9.82 17.88
N ARG A 389 -37.25 -10.33 19.08
CA ARG A 389 -38.60 -10.55 19.63
C ARG A 389 -39.39 -9.25 19.79
N GLN A 390 -38.69 -8.12 19.94
CA GLN A 390 -39.32 -6.80 20.08
C GLN A 390 -39.96 -6.31 18.77
N ASP A 391 -39.38 -6.68 17.63
CA ASP A 391 -39.77 -6.23 16.29
C ASP A 391 -40.10 -7.40 15.34
N CYS A 392 -40.45 -8.57 15.90
CA CYS A 392 -40.75 -9.77 15.13
C CYS A 392 -42.05 -9.57 14.32
N PRO A 393 -42.04 -9.80 12.99
CA PRO A 393 -43.24 -9.76 12.18
C PRO A 393 -44.34 -10.65 12.74
N SER A 394 -45.58 -10.15 12.76
CA SER A 394 -46.72 -10.81 13.41
C SER A 394 -46.99 -12.23 12.93
N GLU A 395 -46.74 -12.49 11.65
CA GLU A 395 -46.88 -13.77 10.96
C GLU A 395 -45.79 -14.78 11.32
N LEU A 396 -44.65 -14.31 11.85
CA LEU A 396 -43.54 -15.13 12.32
C LEU A 396 -43.53 -15.29 13.85
N ALA A 397 -44.33 -14.51 14.58
CA ALA A 397 -44.29 -14.42 16.03
C ALA A 397 -44.87 -15.68 16.71
N VAL A 398 -44.08 -16.29 17.60
CA VAL A 398 -44.55 -17.28 18.56
C VAL A 398 -44.92 -16.56 19.85
N LYS A 399 -46.16 -16.73 20.32
CA LYS A 399 -46.66 -16.09 21.55
C LYS A 399 -46.70 -17.12 22.68
N GLY A 400 -46.19 -16.72 23.84
CA GLY A 400 -46.30 -17.51 25.07
C GLY A 400 -47.63 -17.31 25.79
N ASP A 401 -47.81 -17.98 26.93
CA ASP A 401 -49.07 -18.01 27.70
C ASP A 401 -49.57 -16.64 28.19
N GLY A 402 -48.69 -15.62 28.19
CA GLY A 402 -49.01 -14.23 28.53
C GLY A 402 -49.23 -13.30 27.33
N GLY A 403 -49.30 -13.83 26.10
CA GLY A 403 -49.50 -13.07 24.86
C GLY A 403 -48.27 -12.32 24.33
N ALA A 404 -47.16 -12.32 25.07
CA ALA A 404 -45.87 -11.76 24.64
C ALA A 404 -45.20 -12.64 23.58
N VAL A 405 -44.45 -12.03 22.66
CA VAL A 405 -43.67 -12.75 21.65
C VAL A 405 -42.43 -13.37 22.31
N VAL A 406 -42.38 -14.69 22.35
CA VAL A 406 -41.30 -15.47 23.00
C VAL A 406 -40.24 -15.96 22.02
N ALA A 407 -40.59 -16.06 20.73
CA ALA A 407 -39.66 -16.35 19.64
C ALA A 407 -40.22 -15.87 18.29
N CYS A 408 -39.37 -15.88 17.26
CA CYS A 408 -39.67 -15.55 15.88
C CYS A 408 -39.30 -16.75 14.99
N ARG A 409 -40.28 -17.35 14.32
CA ARG A 409 -40.07 -18.43 13.33
C ARG A 409 -39.37 -17.88 12.10
N SER A 410 -38.60 -18.70 11.40
CA SER A 410 -38.04 -18.27 10.10
C SER A 410 -39.13 -18.27 9.02
N ALA A 411 -38.90 -17.52 7.95
CA ALA A 411 -39.83 -17.50 6.83
C ALA A 411 -39.98 -18.89 6.18
N CYS A 412 -38.91 -19.69 6.14
CA CYS A 412 -38.98 -21.07 5.67
C CYS A 412 -39.91 -21.92 6.54
N ASP A 413 -39.80 -21.80 7.86
CA ASP A 413 -40.61 -22.55 8.82
C ASP A 413 -42.11 -22.20 8.77
N VAL A 414 -42.44 -20.94 8.47
CA VAL A 414 -43.85 -20.50 8.36
C VAL A 414 -44.45 -20.77 6.98
N PHE A 415 -43.74 -20.44 5.91
CA PHE A 415 -44.30 -20.47 4.56
C PHE A 415 -43.97 -21.76 3.79
N GLY A 416 -42.88 -22.45 4.14
CA GLY A 416 -42.51 -23.74 3.55
C GLY A 416 -42.22 -23.72 2.04
N THR A 417 -42.11 -22.54 1.42
CA THR A 417 -41.88 -22.43 -0.03
C THR A 417 -40.40 -22.57 -0.37
N ASP A 418 -40.14 -23.05 -1.59
CA ASP A 418 -38.76 -23.24 -2.06
C ASP A 418 -37.96 -21.94 -2.10
N GLN A 419 -38.62 -20.81 -2.34
CA GLN A 419 -38.00 -19.49 -2.28
C GLN A 419 -37.56 -19.10 -0.86
N TYR A 420 -38.40 -19.32 0.16
CA TYR A 420 -38.04 -18.98 1.54
C TYR A 420 -37.09 -20.00 2.17
N CYS A 421 -37.11 -21.24 1.71
CA CYS A 421 -36.27 -22.33 2.18
C CYS A 421 -34.99 -22.53 1.35
N CYS A 422 -34.76 -21.73 0.30
CA CYS A 422 -33.65 -21.89 -0.64
C CYS A 422 -33.52 -23.33 -1.19
N ARG A 423 -34.63 -23.92 -1.67
CA ARG A 423 -34.67 -25.29 -2.24
C ARG A 423 -34.96 -25.27 -3.73
N GLY A 424 -34.72 -26.39 -4.40
CA GLY A 424 -35.04 -26.57 -5.81
C GLY A 424 -34.34 -25.52 -6.68
N GLN A 425 -35.11 -24.75 -7.46
CA GLN A 425 -34.58 -23.69 -8.31
C GLN A 425 -33.93 -22.53 -7.53
N TYR A 426 -34.22 -22.40 -6.24
CA TYR A 426 -33.63 -21.42 -5.34
C TYR A 426 -32.44 -21.99 -4.54
N ALA A 427 -31.96 -23.21 -4.83
CA ALA A 427 -30.83 -23.83 -4.12
C ALA A 427 -29.45 -23.34 -4.61
N ASN A 428 -29.32 -22.04 -4.86
CA ASN A 428 -28.04 -21.39 -5.16
C ASN A 428 -28.07 -19.90 -4.74
N PRO A 429 -26.90 -19.29 -4.49
CA PRO A 429 -26.81 -17.90 -4.01
C PRO A 429 -27.32 -16.85 -5.01
N VAL A 430 -27.41 -17.16 -6.30
CA VAL A 430 -27.89 -16.22 -7.33
C VAL A 430 -29.41 -16.10 -7.27
N THR A 431 -30.11 -17.19 -7.02
CA THR A 431 -31.58 -17.25 -7.04
C THR A 431 -32.19 -17.09 -5.65
N CYS A 432 -31.54 -17.60 -4.58
CA CYS A 432 -31.98 -17.32 -3.21
C CYS A 432 -31.47 -15.97 -2.73
N GLN A 433 -32.26 -14.93 -2.98
CA GLN A 433 -31.92 -13.57 -2.57
C GLN A 433 -32.52 -13.22 -1.19
N PRO A 434 -31.90 -12.28 -0.44
CA PRO A 434 -32.41 -11.84 0.85
C PRO A 434 -33.86 -11.34 0.76
N THR A 435 -34.74 -11.95 1.53
CA THR A 435 -36.17 -11.62 1.58
C THR A 435 -36.44 -10.49 2.59
N PHE A 436 -37.67 -9.97 2.60
CA PHE A 436 -38.08 -9.00 3.62
C PHE A 436 -37.83 -9.53 5.06
N TYR A 437 -38.11 -10.81 5.30
CA TYR A 437 -37.93 -11.45 6.59
C TYR A 437 -36.46 -11.66 6.96
N SER A 438 -35.64 -12.20 6.05
CA SER A 438 -34.22 -12.42 6.36
C SER A 438 -33.47 -11.09 6.58
N LYS A 439 -33.84 -10.01 5.86
CA LYS A 439 -33.30 -8.67 6.13
C LYS A 439 -33.64 -8.15 7.53
N LYS A 440 -34.83 -8.45 8.07
CA LYS A 440 -35.21 -8.11 9.45
C LYS A 440 -34.38 -8.87 10.47
N PHE A 441 -34.16 -10.16 10.25
CA PHE A 441 -33.31 -11.01 11.09
C PHE A 441 -31.86 -10.51 11.08
N LYS A 442 -31.32 -10.20 9.89
CA LYS A 442 -29.98 -9.63 9.69
C LYS A 442 -29.81 -8.27 10.35
N ALA A 443 -30.84 -7.42 10.36
CA ALA A 443 -30.78 -6.12 11.04
C ALA A 443 -30.63 -6.27 12.57
N ALA A 444 -31.30 -7.26 13.17
CA ALA A 444 -31.14 -7.55 14.60
C ALA A 444 -29.79 -8.22 14.90
N CYS A 445 -29.30 -9.05 13.98
CA CYS A 445 -28.04 -9.78 14.13
C CYS A 445 -27.14 -9.67 12.89
N PRO A 446 -26.36 -8.58 12.74
CA PRO A 446 -25.59 -8.35 11.52
C PRO A 446 -24.46 -9.35 11.29
N GLY A 447 -23.91 -9.95 12.36
CA GLY A 447 -22.86 -10.97 12.29
C GLY A 447 -23.38 -12.40 12.38
N ALA A 448 -24.62 -12.64 11.94
CA ALA A 448 -25.26 -13.95 11.95
C ALA A 448 -25.87 -14.29 10.58
N TYR A 449 -26.03 -15.58 10.30
CA TYR A 449 -26.79 -16.07 9.15
C TYR A 449 -28.26 -15.72 9.29
N SER A 450 -28.83 -15.16 8.23
CA SER A 450 -30.27 -14.88 8.15
C SER A 450 -31.02 -15.73 7.12
N TYR A 451 -30.31 -16.42 6.23
CA TYR A 451 -30.80 -17.40 5.24
C TYR A 451 -29.63 -18.28 4.74
N ALA A 452 -29.90 -19.35 4.00
CA ALA A 452 -28.93 -20.42 3.71
C ALA A 452 -27.66 -20.02 2.92
N TYR A 453 -27.64 -18.86 2.25
CA TYR A 453 -26.50 -18.39 1.45
C TYR A 453 -26.01 -17.00 1.87
N ASP A 454 -26.14 -16.66 3.16
CA ASP A 454 -25.65 -15.40 3.76
C ASP A 454 -24.14 -15.47 4.11
N ASP A 455 -23.33 -16.17 3.30
CA ASP A 455 -21.94 -16.54 3.63
C ASP A 455 -20.95 -15.36 3.75
N PRO A 456 -20.93 -14.35 2.84
CA PRO A 456 -19.87 -13.34 2.80
C PRO A 456 -19.73 -12.46 4.04
N SER A 457 -20.73 -12.48 4.93
CA SER A 457 -20.76 -11.66 6.15
C SER A 457 -21.01 -12.46 7.44
N SER A 458 -21.10 -13.80 7.36
CA SER A 458 -21.65 -14.62 8.46
C SER A 458 -20.81 -15.83 8.86
N ILE A 459 -19.88 -16.33 8.02
CA ILE A 459 -18.88 -17.34 8.43
C ILE A 459 -17.61 -16.65 8.90
N PHE A 460 -17.09 -17.06 10.05
CA PHE A 460 -15.81 -16.59 10.55
C PHE A 460 -14.81 -17.75 10.67
N THR A 461 -13.55 -17.47 10.31
CA THR A 461 -12.44 -18.41 10.50
C THR A 461 -11.46 -17.88 11.54
N CYS A 462 -10.81 -18.79 12.27
CA CYS A 462 -9.77 -18.44 13.22
C CYS A 462 -8.59 -19.41 13.20
N ALA A 463 -7.43 -18.92 12.78
CA ALA A 463 -6.17 -19.64 12.90
C ALA A 463 -5.60 -19.46 14.32
N GLN A 464 -4.84 -20.46 14.82
CA GLN A 464 -4.09 -20.45 16.10
C GLN A 464 -4.87 -20.87 17.36
N SER A 465 -5.93 -21.65 17.21
CA SER A 465 -6.56 -22.37 18.32
C SER A 465 -7.11 -21.52 19.48
N PRO A 466 -8.04 -20.56 19.26
CA PRO A 466 -8.59 -19.72 20.33
C PRO A 466 -9.59 -20.47 21.24
N ASP A 467 -9.70 -20.04 22.49
CA ASP A 467 -10.84 -20.37 23.34
C ASP A 467 -12.07 -19.53 22.96
N TYR A 468 -13.29 -19.99 23.24
CA TYR A 468 -14.53 -19.30 22.85
C TYR A 468 -15.39 -18.91 24.05
N THR A 469 -16.09 -17.78 23.94
CA THR A 469 -17.12 -17.34 24.90
C THR A 469 -18.45 -17.16 24.17
N ILE A 470 -19.49 -17.87 24.61
CA ILE A 470 -20.85 -17.83 24.05
C ILE A 470 -21.76 -17.16 25.08
N ILE A 471 -22.46 -16.10 24.68
CA ILE A 471 -23.24 -15.26 25.59
C ILE A 471 -24.68 -15.15 25.10
N PHE A 472 -25.62 -15.56 25.93
CA PHE A 472 -27.06 -15.44 25.68
C PHE A 472 -27.62 -14.12 26.22
N CYS A 473 -28.56 -13.51 25.49
CA CYS A 473 -29.16 -12.20 25.77
C CYS A 473 -28.16 -11.05 25.86
N SER A 474 -27.13 -11.07 25.01
CA SER A 474 -26.14 -9.99 24.90
C SER A 474 -26.15 -9.38 23.50
N ASN A 475 -25.54 -8.20 23.38
CA ASN A 475 -25.22 -7.61 22.08
C ASN A 475 -23.70 -7.62 21.83
N ARG A 476 -23.27 -7.64 20.56
CA ARG A 476 -21.85 -7.66 20.18
C ARG A 476 -21.06 -6.42 20.62
N LYS A 477 -21.75 -5.33 20.99
CA LYS A 477 -21.14 -4.06 21.46
C LYS A 477 -20.98 -4.01 22.98
N GLN A 478 -21.50 -5.00 23.71
CA GLN A 478 -21.51 -5.05 25.16
C GLN A 478 -20.41 -5.99 25.66
N SER A 479 -19.54 -5.47 26.52
CA SER A 479 -18.53 -6.29 27.20
C SER A 479 -19.19 -7.09 28.32
N VAL A 480 -18.90 -8.39 28.36
CA VAL A 480 -19.46 -9.31 29.36
C VAL A 480 -18.31 -9.98 30.11
N CYS A 481 -18.37 -9.89 31.43
CA CYS A 481 -17.38 -10.48 32.32
C CYS A 481 -17.96 -11.68 33.07
N SER A 482 -17.13 -12.69 33.26
CA SER A 482 -17.43 -13.91 34.00
C SER A 482 -16.29 -14.20 34.98
N TYR A 483 -16.58 -14.87 36.09
CA TYR A 483 -15.58 -15.23 37.10
C TYR A 483 -15.24 -16.71 36.97
N HIS A 484 -14.01 -17.03 36.58
CA HIS A 484 -13.54 -18.41 36.36
C HIS A 484 -12.26 -18.66 37.15
N ASN A 485 -12.21 -19.75 37.92
CA ASN A 485 -11.06 -20.12 38.78
C ASN A 485 -10.56 -18.94 39.62
N GLU A 486 -11.47 -18.25 40.31
CA GLU A 486 -11.21 -17.05 41.14
C GLU A 486 -10.65 -15.84 40.38
N ARG A 487 -10.70 -15.84 39.04
CA ARG A 487 -10.21 -14.76 38.18
C ARG A 487 -11.32 -14.21 37.28
N LEU A 488 -11.46 -12.90 37.24
CA LEU A 488 -12.39 -12.20 36.34
C LEU A 488 -11.88 -12.31 34.89
N VAL A 489 -12.68 -12.90 34.01
CA VAL A 489 -12.44 -13.08 32.57
C VAL A 489 -13.53 -12.34 31.80
N CYS A 490 -13.15 -11.27 31.09
CA CYS A 490 -14.06 -10.47 30.27
C CYS A 490 -13.86 -10.75 28.78
N SER A 491 -14.95 -10.89 28.03
CA SER A 491 -14.93 -10.86 26.56
C SER A 491 -14.35 -9.49 26.14
N GLY A 492 -13.13 -9.49 25.58
CA GLY A 492 -12.42 -8.28 25.16
C GLY A 492 -11.27 -7.80 26.05
N SER A 493 -10.74 -8.62 26.97
CA SER A 493 -9.62 -8.23 27.84
C SER A 493 -8.24 -8.54 27.23
N SER A 494 -7.57 -7.53 26.67
CA SER A 494 -6.12 -7.39 26.80
C SER A 494 -5.83 -6.21 27.74
N GLY A 495 -5.22 -6.53 28.90
CA GLY A 495 -4.49 -5.61 29.77
C GLY A 495 -5.25 -4.40 30.33
N ARG A 496 -5.56 -4.42 31.63
CA ARG A 496 -6.01 -3.24 32.38
C ARG A 496 -5.04 -2.05 32.20
N THR A 497 -5.40 -1.11 31.35
CA THR A 497 -5.31 0.32 31.66
C THR A 497 -6.74 0.81 31.84
N SER A 498 -6.97 1.64 32.87
CA SER A 498 -8.30 2.05 33.32
C SER A 498 -9.21 2.52 32.16
N ALA A 499 -10.53 2.31 32.25
CA ALA A 499 -11.49 2.80 31.25
C ALA A 499 -11.42 4.32 31.03
N LEU A 500 -10.96 5.09 32.04
CA LEU A 500 -10.59 6.48 31.85
C LEU A 500 -9.39 6.59 30.90
N THR A 501 -8.37 5.76 31.07
CA THR A 501 -7.14 5.73 30.29
C THR A 501 -7.33 5.17 28.88
N LEU A 502 -8.22 4.20 28.62
CA LEU A 502 -8.49 3.70 27.25
C LEU A 502 -9.43 4.62 26.47
N MET A 503 -10.41 5.25 27.15
CA MET A 503 -11.16 6.36 26.57
C MET A 503 -10.22 7.54 26.32
N LEU A 504 -9.28 7.84 27.22
CA LEU A 504 -8.18 8.79 26.98
C LEU A 504 -7.17 8.32 25.94
N LEU A 505 -6.99 7.02 25.66
CA LEU A 505 -6.02 6.51 24.68
C LEU A 505 -6.61 6.44 23.29
N LEU A 506 -7.87 5.99 23.12
CA LEU A 506 -8.61 6.07 21.86
C LEU A 506 -9.06 7.50 21.58
N LEU A 507 -9.51 8.28 22.58
CA LEU A 507 -9.50 9.74 22.41
C LEU A 507 -8.08 10.17 22.09
N SER A 508 -7.01 9.81 22.80
CA SER A 508 -5.66 10.34 22.46
C SER A 508 -5.14 9.88 21.10
N SER A 509 -5.54 8.76 20.53
CA SER A 509 -5.09 8.28 19.22
C SER A 509 -5.95 8.86 18.10
N PHE A 510 -7.25 9.04 18.34
CA PHE A 510 -8.15 9.74 17.42
C PHE A 510 -7.95 11.26 17.49
N ILE A 511 -7.67 11.79 18.68
CA ILE A 511 -7.21 13.15 18.99
C ILE A 511 -5.76 13.33 18.53
N ALA A 512 -4.87 12.34 18.64
CA ALA A 512 -3.53 12.43 18.05
C ALA A 512 -3.59 12.38 16.55
N LEU A 513 -4.52 11.64 15.92
CA LEU A 513 -4.73 11.69 14.48
C LEU A 513 -5.39 13.02 14.05
N GLN A 514 -6.33 13.56 14.84
CA GLN A 514 -6.90 14.91 14.66
C GLN A 514 -5.87 16.03 14.92
N PHE A 515 -4.92 15.85 15.83
CA PHE A 515 -3.83 16.81 16.11
C PHE A 515 -2.64 16.63 15.16
N ALA A 516 -2.41 15.42 14.61
CA ALA A 516 -1.34 15.13 13.67
C ALA A 516 -1.72 15.43 12.22
N LEU A 517 -2.97 15.22 11.82
CA LEU A 517 -3.48 15.44 10.46
C LEU A 517 -4.82 16.20 10.48
N PRO A 518 -4.84 17.49 10.86
CA PRO A 518 -6.08 18.23 11.03
C PRO A 518 -6.76 18.63 9.70
N TYR A 519 -6.15 18.41 8.53
CA TYR A 519 -6.66 18.89 7.25
C TYR A 519 -7.14 17.76 6.35
N ALA A 520 -8.36 17.90 5.83
CA ALA A 520 -8.87 17.12 4.70
C ALA A 520 -8.85 18.02 3.45
N VAL A 521 -7.96 17.71 2.50
CA VAL A 521 -7.69 18.55 1.34
C VAL A 521 -8.16 17.86 0.06
N ILE A 522 -9.03 18.52 -0.71
CA ILE A 522 -9.37 18.09 -2.08
C ILE A 522 -8.28 18.62 -3.01
N ASP A 523 -7.48 17.72 -3.57
CA ASP A 523 -6.40 18.09 -4.48
C ASP A 523 -6.89 18.36 -5.92
N TYR A 524 -5.97 18.41 -6.88
CA TYR A 524 -6.10 18.91 -8.24
C TYR A 524 -7.35 18.40 -9.03
N LEU A 525 -7.90 19.28 -9.89
CA LEU A 525 -9.00 19.05 -10.87
C LEU A 525 -10.44 18.93 -10.35
N TRP A 526 -10.75 19.40 -9.15
CA TRP A 526 -12.14 19.38 -8.65
C TRP A 526 -13.13 20.23 -9.48
N TYR A 527 -12.66 21.23 -10.24
CA TYR A 527 -13.47 22.07 -11.14
C TYR A 527 -13.59 21.50 -12.56
N ARG A 528 -12.77 20.52 -12.95
CA ARG A 528 -12.76 19.96 -14.30
C ARG A 528 -13.93 19.01 -14.48
N ARG A 529 -14.71 19.18 -15.54
CA ARG A 529 -15.87 18.33 -15.82
C ARG A 529 -15.46 16.86 -15.92
N TYR A 530 -16.21 15.98 -15.26
CA TYR A 530 -15.96 14.54 -15.31
C TYR A 530 -16.63 13.90 -16.53
N VAL A 531 -16.04 14.11 -17.70
CA VAL A 531 -16.56 13.62 -18.99
C VAL A 531 -15.47 12.93 -19.79
N SER A 532 -15.85 11.99 -20.66
CA SER A 532 -14.93 11.30 -21.56
C SER A 532 -14.16 12.29 -22.42
N GLY A 533 -12.84 12.15 -22.49
CA GLY A 533 -11.95 13.02 -23.27
C GLY A 533 -11.43 14.26 -22.51
N ALA A 534 -11.91 14.53 -21.29
CA ALA A 534 -11.31 15.56 -20.44
C ALA A 534 -10.10 14.99 -19.67
N ASP A 535 -8.91 15.51 -19.96
CA ASP A 535 -7.66 15.23 -19.26
C ASP A 535 -7.23 16.43 -18.39
N SER A 536 -5.96 16.50 -17.98
CA SER A 536 -5.39 17.59 -17.18
C SER A 536 -5.21 18.92 -17.95
N ASN A 537 -4.91 18.87 -19.25
CA ASN A 537 -4.64 20.04 -20.10
C ASN A 537 -5.75 20.34 -21.12
N SER A 538 -6.94 19.79 -20.92
CA SER A 538 -8.07 19.97 -21.84
C SER A 538 -8.69 21.37 -21.73
N TYR A 539 -8.73 22.09 -22.85
CA TYR A 539 -9.43 23.37 -22.97
C TYR A 539 -10.96 23.18 -23.07
N GLY A 540 -11.74 24.06 -22.43
CA GLY A 540 -13.20 24.09 -22.59
C GLY A 540 -13.98 23.18 -21.64
N PHE A 541 -13.28 22.48 -20.74
CA PHE A 541 -13.88 21.54 -19.78
C PHE A 541 -13.88 22.06 -18.34
N ASP A 542 -13.41 23.29 -18.10
CA ASP A 542 -13.43 23.88 -16.77
C ASP A 542 -14.85 24.32 -16.43
N ASN A 543 -15.35 23.90 -15.28
CA ASN A 543 -16.59 24.41 -14.74
C ASN A 543 -16.28 25.76 -14.08
N ILE A 544 -16.72 26.85 -14.72
CA ILE A 544 -16.53 28.23 -14.24
C ILE A 544 -17.89 28.89 -14.07
N ASP A 545 -18.01 29.76 -13.07
CA ASP A 545 -19.21 30.58 -12.87
C ASP A 545 -19.26 31.75 -13.86
N ALA A 546 -20.35 32.53 -13.79
CA ALA A 546 -20.56 33.69 -14.67
C ALA A 546 -19.48 34.78 -14.54
N TRP A 547 -18.65 34.74 -13.51
CA TRP A 547 -17.58 35.69 -13.22
C TRP A 547 -16.19 35.14 -13.57
N GLY A 548 -16.13 33.98 -14.22
CA GLY A 548 -14.87 33.33 -14.61
C GLY A 548 -14.16 32.61 -13.47
N ARG A 549 -14.81 32.38 -12.32
CA ARG A 549 -14.23 31.69 -11.17
C ARG A 549 -14.49 30.18 -11.26
N PRO A 550 -13.48 29.32 -11.02
CA PRO A 550 -13.69 27.87 -10.95
C PRO A 550 -14.77 27.46 -9.94
N PHE A 551 -15.60 26.50 -10.33
CA PHE A 551 -16.71 25.98 -9.53
C PHE A 551 -16.68 24.44 -9.52
N PRO A 552 -17.04 23.75 -8.41
CA PRO A 552 -16.96 22.30 -8.34
C PRO A 552 -17.76 21.60 -9.43
N ASP A 553 -17.17 20.56 -10.04
CA ASP A 553 -17.89 19.70 -10.97
C ASP A 553 -19.06 19.01 -10.26
N LEU A 554 -20.27 19.19 -10.78
CA LEU A 554 -21.50 18.73 -10.12
C LEU A 554 -21.68 17.21 -10.17
N GLN A 555 -20.96 16.51 -11.06
CA GLN A 555 -20.99 15.06 -11.14
C GLN A 555 -20.09 14.44 -10.06
N ARG A 556 -18.88 14.98 -9.86
CA ARG A 556 -17.99 14.61 -8.75
C ARG A 556 -18.53 15.07 -7.39
N PHE A 557 -19.11 16.26 -7.33
CA PHE A 557 -19.58 16.90 -6.10
C PHE A 557 -21.07 17.29 -6.17
N PRO A 558 -22.00 16.32 -6.07
CA PRO A 558 -23.44 16.59 -6.14
C PRO A 558 -23.96 17.55 -5.05
N SER A 559 -23.27 17.64 -3.91
CA SER A 559 -23.58 18.56 -2.82
C SER A 559 -23.44 20.05 -3.20
N SER A 560 -22.72 20.34 -4.28
CA SER A 560 -22.46 21.69 -4.77
C SER A 560 -23.63 22.27 -5.58
N LYS A 561 -24.68 21.48 -5.85
CA LYS A 561 -25.89 21.92 -6.57
C LYS A 561 -26.56 23.12 -5.89
N GLY A 562 -27.08 24.05 -6.70
CA GLY A 562 -27.74 25.27 -6.24
C GLY A 562 -26.76 26.31 -5.69
N ASP A 563 -25.61 26.47 -6.37
CA ASP A 563 -24.57 27.47 -6.07
C ASP A 563 -23.98 27.40 -4.65
N LYS A 564 -23.98 26.19 -4.06
CA LYS A 564 -23.48 25.98 -2.69
C LYS A 564 -21.98 25.74 -2.62
N GLY A 565 -21.33 25.49 -3.76
CA GLY A 565 -19.92 25.13 -3.85
C GLY A 565 -19.53 24.08 -2.80
N PHE A 566 -18.43 24.29 -2.08
CA PHE A 566 -17.96 23.34 -1.06
C PHE A 566 -18.57 23.51 0.33
N THR A 567 -19.52 24.44 0.54
CA THR A 567 -20.08 24.77 1.86
C THR A 567 -20.55 23.54 2.66
N GLN A 568 -21.22 22.59 1.99
CA GLN A 568 -21.73 21.38 2.65
C GLN A 568 -20.61 20.42 3.06
N ILE A 569 -19.59 20.26 2.21
CA ILE A 569 -18.44 19.41 2.50
C ILE A 569 -17.63 20.02 3.63
N ALA A 570 -17.31 21.32 3.54
CA ALA A 570 -16.61 22.04 4.61
C ALA A 570 -17.35 21.92 5.94
N SER A 571 -18.67 22.17 5.97
CA SER A 571 -19.50 22.02 7.18
C SER A 571 -19.43 20.62 7.77
N LYS A 572 -19.42 19.58 6.92
CA LYS A 572 -19.29 18.19 7.36
C LYS A 572 -17.92 17.91 7.96
N VAL A 573 -16.86 18.38 7.32
CA VAL A 573 -15.47 18.25 7.78
C VAL A 573 -15.26 18.99 9.10
N HIS A 574 -15.77 20.23 9.22
CA HIS A 574 -15.75 20.99 10.48
C HIS A 574 -16.54 20.30 11.59
N GLY A 575 -17.69 19.71 11.26
CA GLY A 575 -18.48 18.91 12.21
C GLY A 575 -17.76 17.66 12.74
N MET A 576 -16.69 17.22 12.08
CA MET A 576 -15.80 16.14 12.54
C MET A 576 -14.59 16.67 13.35
N GLY A 577 -14.50 17.98 13.59
CA GLY A 577 -13.35 18.61 14.27
C GLY A 577 -12.12 18.79 13.38
N LEU A 578 -12.26 18.59 12.06
CA LEU A 578 -11.18 18.76 11.08
C LEU A 578 -11.30 20.12 10.37
N LYS A 579 -10.27 20.47 9.61
CA LYS A 579 -10.18 21.64 8.73
C LYS A 579 -10.27 21.20 7.27
N PHE A 580 -10.88 22.05 6.44
CA PHE A 580 -11.12 21.73 5.03
C PHE A 580 -10.19 22.51 4.12
N GLY A 581 -9.57 21.85 3.15
CA GLY A 581 -8.67 22.48 2.18
C GLY A 581 -8.99 22.15 0.73
N ILE A 582 -8.54 23.01 -0.18
CA ILE A 582 -8.66 22.80 -1.63
C ILE A 582 -7.36 23.16 -2.37
N HIS A 583 -7.06 22.43 -3.43
CA HIS A 583 -6.04 22.79 -4.41
C HIS A 583 -6.56 23.89 -5.34
N LEU A 584 -5.70 24.79 -5.77
CA LEU A 584 -5.99 25.89 -6.69
C LEU A 584 -4.89 25.95 -7.75
N MET A 585 -5.22 26.40 -8.95
CA MET A 585 -4.21 26.84 -9.92
C MET A 585 -3.93 28.33 -9.74
N LYS A 586 -2.74 28.81 -10.13
CA LYS A 586 -2.46 30.26 -10.20
C LYS A 586 -3.49 30.99 -11.06
N GLY A 587 -3.80 32.22 -10.67
CA GLY A 587 -4.50 33.21 -11.47
C GLY A 587 -5.87 32.79 -11.98
N ILE A 588 -6.02 32.78 -13.31
CA ILE A 588 -7.30 32.69 -14.01
C ILE A 588 -7.25 31.62 -15.11
N SER A 589 -8.38 30.96 -15.36
CA SER A 589 -8.47 29.95 -16.42
C SER A 589 -8.37 30.59 -17.81
N VAL A 590 -7.69 29.90 -18.73
CA VAL A 590 -7.63 30.27 -20.15
C VAL A 590 -9.04 30.33 -20.74
N GLN A 591 -9.95 29.45 -20.29
CA GLN A 591 -11.34 29.45 -20.71
C GLN A 591 -12.07 30.75 -20.33
N ALA A 592 -11.89 31.26 -19.10
CA ALA A 592 -12.50 32.53 -18.68
C ALA A 592 -11.94 33.73 -19.47
N VAL A 593 -10.63 33.74 -19.71
CA VAL A 593 -9.95 34.78 -20.51
C VAL A 593 -10.49 34.79 -21.94
N ASN A 594 -10.57 33.62 -22.60
CA ASN A 594 -11.06 33.51 -23.97
C ASN A 594 -12.56 33.81 -24.09
N ALA A 595 -13.36 33.43 -23.09
CA ALA A 595 -14.77 33.79 -23.01
C ALA A 595 -14.98 35.26 -22.60
N ASN A 596 -13.91 35.96 -22.20
CA ASN A 596 -13.88 37.33 -21.72
C ASN A 596 -14.95 37.61 -20.65
N THR A 597 -15.07 36.72 -19.66
CA THR A 597 -16.08 36.83 -18.60
C THR A 597 -15.94 38.13 -17.80
N PRO A 598 -17.04 38.71 -17.29
CA PRO A 598 -16.97 39.87 -16.40
C PRO A 598 -16.26 39.53 -15.09
N ILE A 599 -15.64 40.52 -14.45
CA ILE A 599 -15.03 40.38 -13.12
C ILE A 599 -16.07 40.80 -12.07
N LEU A 600 -16.25 39.99 -11.02
CA LEU A 600 -17.16 40.32 -9.92
C LEU A 600 -16.55 41.40 -9.01
N ASP A 601 -17.31 42.48 -8.80
CA ASP A 601 -17.13 43.35 -7.65
C ASP A 601 -17.95 42.80 -6.47
N ILE A 602 -17.24 42.34 -5.43
CA ILE A 602 -17.86 41.74 -4.25
C ILE A 602 -18.65 42.73 -3.39
N GLU A 603 -18.40 44.03 -3.52
CA GLU A 603 -19.10 45.06 -2.75
C GLU A 603 -20.47 45.37 -3.36
N THR A 604 -20.53 45.42 -4.69
CA THR A 604 -21.75 45.82 -5.43
C THR A 604 -22.53 44.63 -5.99
N GLY A 605 -21.90 43.45 -6.12
CA GLY A 605 -22.48 42.28 -6.78
C GLY A 605 -22.61 42.42 -8.31
N LYS A 606 -21.92 43.40 -8.90
CA LYS A 606 -22.00 43.77 -10.32
C LYS A 606 -20.62 43.61 -11.00
N PRO A 607 -20.53 43.75 -12.33
CA PRO A 607 -19.25 43.81 -13.01
C PRO A 607 -18.36 44.93 -12.46
N TYR A 608 -17.08 44.63 -12.22
CA TYR A 608 -16.10 45.56 -11.68
C TYR A 608 -15.83 46.71 -12.65
N VAL A 609 -15.95 47.94 -12.15
CA VAL A 609 -15.71 49.18 -12.89
C VAL A 609 -14.64 50.00 -12.19
N GLU A 610 -13.61 50.38 -12.94
CA GLU A 610 -12.54 51.26 -12.47
C GLU A 610 -12.23 52.28 -13.55
N ASN A 611 -12.11 53.55 -13.17
CA ASN A 611 -11.91 54.68 -14.10
C ASN A 611 -12.97 54.77 -15.21
N GLY A 612 -14.23 54.43 -14.90
CA GLY A 612 -15.34 54.45 -15.86
C GLY A 612 -15.31 53.32 -16.89
N ARG A 613 -14.35 52.40 -16.81
CA ARG A 613 -14.24 51.22 -17.66
C ARG A 613 -14.69 49.98 -16.89
N GLN A 614 -15.55 49.17 -17.51
CA GLN A 614 -15.82 47.81 -17.05
C GLN A 614 -14.68 46.88 -17.50
N TRP A 615 -14.11 46.14 -16.57
CA TRP A 615 -13.00 45.22 -16.83
C TRP A 615 -13.49 43.78 -16.98
N ALA A 616 -12.80 43.00 -17.80
CA ALA A 616 -13.12 41.59 -18.06
C ALA A 616 -11.87 40.69 -17.97
N ALA A 617 -12.08 39.38 -17.95
CA ALA A 617 -11.02 38.37 -17.82
C ALA A 617 -9.91 38.52 -18.87
N GLY A 618 -10.26 38.90 -20.11
CA GLY A 618 -9.32 39.15 -21.20
C GLY A 618 -8.36 40.31 -20.94
N ASP A 619 -8.74 41.27 -20.08
CA ASP A 619 -7.93 42.44 -19.75
C ASP A 619 -6.87 42.16 -18.67
N ILE A 620 -7.07 41.11 -17.88
CA ILE A 620 -6.27 40.83 -16.68
C ILE A 620 -5.39 39.57 -16.83
N GLY A 621 -5.67 38.68 -17.78
CA GLY A 621 -4.90 37.46 -18.01
C GLY A 621 -3.54 37.72 -18.67
N LEU A 622 -2.47 37.17 -18.11
CA LEU A 622 -1.10 37.31 -18.62
C LEU A 622 -0.70 36.09 -19.48
N ASN A 623 -0.97 36.13 -20.78
CA ASN A 623 -0.80 34.97 -21.68
C ASN A 623 0.62 34.38 -21.70
N GLN A 624 1.66 35.19 -21.51
CA GLN A 624 3.06 34.74 -21.43
C GLN A 624 3.43 33.99 -20.14
N THR A 625 2.50 33.87 -19.19
CA THR A 625 2.72 33.27 -17.86
C THR A 625 1.84 32.04 -17.60
N LYS A 626 1.36 31.41 -18.66
CA LYS A 626 0.64 30.13 -18.60
C LYS A 626 1.42 29.09 -17.80
N CYS A 627 0.72 28.23 -17.08
CA CYS A 627 1.37 27.12 -16.39
C CYS A 627 2.15 26.25 -17.38
N LYS A 628 3.44 26.00 -17.11
CA LYS A 628 4.33 25.32 -18.05
C LYS A 628 3.90 23.91 -18.44
N TRP A 629 3.27 23.18 -17.52
CA TRP A 629 2.78 21.82 -17.75
C TRP A 629 1.28 21.76 -18.11
N MET A 630 0.60 22.91 -18.18
CA MET A 630 -0.83 23.03 -18.50
C MET A 630 -1.14 24.35 -19.21
N ASP A 631 -0.64 24.50 -20.43
CA ASP A 631 -0.71 25.73 -21.21
C ASP A 631 -2.14 26.11 -21.67
N ASN A 632 -3.08 25.16 -21.63
CA ASN A 632 -4.50 25.38 -21.93
C ASN A 632 -5.37 25.55 -20.68
N GLY A 633 -4.79 25.44 -19.48
CA GLY A 633 -5.51 25.52 -18.22
C GLY A 633 -5.56 26.92 -17.64
N PHE A 634 -4.44 27.38 -17.07
CA PHE A 634 -4.40 28.59 -16.23
C PHE A 634 -3.18 29.47 -16.53
N MET A 635 -3.29 30.77 -16.25
CA MET A 635 -2.24 31.78 -16.37
C MET A 635 -2.28 32.76 -15.19
N SER A 636 -1.18 33.48 -14.94
CA SER A 636 -1.18 34.53 -13.91
C SER A 636 -2.14 35.68 -14.27
N VAL A 637 -2.61 36.35 -13.22
CA VAL A 637 -3.41 37.58 -13.31
C VAL A 637 -2.51 38.79 -13.13
N ASN A 638 -2.77 39.86 -13.87
CA ASN A 638 -2.09 41.14 -13.70
C ASN A 638 -2.50 41.81 -12.37
N THR A 639 -1.69 41.64 -11.33
CA THR A 639 -1.92 42.21 -10.00
C THR A 639 -1.50 43.68 -9.88
N ASP A 640 -0.94 44.29 -10.94
CA ASP A 640 -0.55 45.70 -10.92
C ASP A 640 -1.75 46.64 -11.13
N ILE A 641 -2.92 46.10 -11.53
CA ILE A 641 -4.17 46.84 -11.75
C ILE A 641 -5.27 46.40 -10.78
N GLY A 642 -6.19 47.32 -10.46
CA GLY A 642 -7.26 47.06 -9.48
C GLY A 642 -8.19 45.92 -9.90
N ALA A 643 -8.48 45.81 -11.21
CA ALA A 643 -9.30 44.73 -11.76
C ALA A 643 -8.73 43.32 -11.51
N GLY A 644 -7.42 43.13 -11.67
CA GLY A 644 -6.79 41.83 -11.40
C GLY A 644 -6.83 41.47 -9.91
N ARG A 645 -6.62 42.47 -9.04
CA ARG A 645 -6.79 42.30 -7.58
C ARG A 645 -8.23 42.02 -7.20
N ALA A 646 -9.20 42.65 -7.87
CA ALA A 646 -10.62 42.43 -7.65
C ALA A 646 -11.04 41.00 -8.03
N PHE A 647 -10.55 40.47 -9.15
CA PHE A 647 -10.78 39.07 -9.52
C PHE A 647 -10.26 38.11 -8.44
N LEU A 648 -8.99 38.23 -8.04
CA LEU A 648 -8.42 37.38 -6.98
C LEU A 648 -9.19 37.56 -5.65
N ARG A 649 -9.55 38.79 -5.27
CA ARG A 649 -10.37 39.05 -4.07
C ARG A 649 -11.71 38.31 -4.12
N SER A 650 -12.39 38.34 -5.26
CA SER A 650 -13.66 37.65 -5.46
C SER A 650 -13.53 36.13 -5.38
N LEU A 651 -12.37 35.60 -5.77
CA LEU A 651 -12.04 34.18 -5.74
C LEU A 651 -11.77 33.69 -4.30
N TYR A 652 -10.87 34.36 -3.58
CA TYR A 652 -10.55 33.98 -2.21
C TYR A 652 -11.69 34.27 -1.23
N ARG A 653 -12.54 35.28 -1.51
CA ARG A 653 -13.78 35.49 -0.74
C ARG A 653 -14.76 34.34 -0.93
N GLN A 654 -14.96 33.86 -2.16
CA GLN A 654 -15.80 32.68 -2.42
C GLN A 654 -15.34 31.46 -1.64
N TYR A 655 -14.03 31.20 -1.59
CA TYR A 655 -13.48 30.07 -0.83
C TYR A 655 -13.68 30.24 0.68
N ALA A 656 -13.53 31.45 1.21
CA ALA A 656 -13.83 31.74 2.61
C ALA A 656 -15.31 31.53 2.93
N ASP A 657 -16.21 31.97 2.05
CA ASP A 657 -17.66 31.81 2.20
C ASP A 657 -18.08 30.32 2.15
N TRP A 658 -17.35 29.48 1.38
CA TRP A 658 -17.52 28.01 1.43
C TRP A 658 -16.96 27.36 2.69
N GLY A 659 -16.22 28.09 3.54
CA GLY A 659 -15.62 27.55 4.75
C GLY A 659 -14.26 26.88 4.55
N VAL A 660 -13.51 27.23 3.51
CA VAL A 660 -12.14 26.71 3.30
C VAL A 660 -11.18 27.24 4.39
N ASP A 661 -10.29 26.39 4.90
CA ASP A 661 -9.26 26.67 5.91
C ASP A 661 -7.83 26.60 5.36
N PHE A 662 -7.66 26.00 4.18
CA PHE A 662 -6.37 25.72 3.58
C PHE A 662 -6.46 25.78 2.06
N VAL A 663 -5.51 26.46 1.42
CA VAL A 663 -5.38 26.48 -0.03
C VAL A 663 -3.98 26.07 -0.45
N LYS A 664 -3.88 25.17 -1.43
CA LYS A 664 -2.63 24.79 -2.11
C LYS A 664 -2.64 25.37 -3.51
N VAL A 665 -1.87 26.44 -3.74
CA VAL A 665 -1.83 27.16 -5.02
C VAL A 665 -0.69 26.62 -5.88
N ASP A 666 -1.04 26.05 -7.02
CA ASP A 666 -0.14 25.34 -7.91
C ASP A 666 0.23 26.14 -9.16
N CYS A 667 1.31 25.73 -9.82
CA CYS A 667 1.98 26.48 -10.88
C CYS A 667 2.30 27.94 -10.51
N ILE A 668 2.65 28.22 -9.25
CA ILE A 668 2.96 29.60 -8.81
C ILE A 668 4.39 29.74 -8.25
N PHE A 669 5.04 28.61 -7.98
CA PHE A 669 6.37 28.54 -7.37
C PHE A 669 7.33 27.68 -8.21
N GLY A 670 8.61 27.67 -7.85
CA GLY A 670 9.65 26.97 -8.60
C GLY A 670 9.80 27.50 -10.03
N ASP A 671 9.62 26.63 -11.03
CA ASP A 671 9.71 27.00 -12.44
C ASP A 671 8.68 28.04 -12.89
N ASP A 672 7.55 28.15 -12.20
CA ASP A 672 6.44 29.05 -12.51
C ASP A 672 6.36 30.25 -11.55
N TYR A 673 7.51 30.65 -10.97
CA TYR A 673 7.60 31.64 -9.90
C TYR A 673 6.94 32.99 -10.23
N SER A 674 5.82 33.27 -9.54
CA SER A 674 5.06 34.53 -9.60
C SER A 674 5.00 35.23 -8.23
N PRO A 675 6.08 35.92 -7.79
CA PRO A 675 6.14 36.51 -6.45
C PRO A 675 5.07 37.58 -6.19
N LYS A 676 4.79 38.44 -7.18
CA LYS A 676 3.75 39.48 -7.04
C LYS A 676 2.36 38.89 -6.75
N GLU A 677 2.06 37.78 -7.41
CA GLU A 677 0.78 37.10 -7.24
C GLU A 677 0.71 36.40 -5.88
N ILE A 678 1.78 35.72 -5.45
CA ILE A 678 1.91 35.13 -4.10
C ILE A 678 1.65 36.19 -3.02
N ILE A 679 2.32 37.35 -3.13
CA ILE A 679 2.16 38.46 -2.18
C ILE A 679 0.73 38.99 -2.19
N THR A 680 0.14 39.19 -3.37
CA THR A 680 -1.25 39.66 -3.49
C THR A 680 -2.23 38.67 -2.87
N ILE A 681 -2.06 37.36 -3.10
CA ILE A 681 -2.88 36.32 -2.45
C ILE A 681 -2.72 36.41 -0.93
N SER A 682 -1.49 36.51 -0.43
CA SER A 682 -1.19 36.66 0.99
C SER A 682 -1.91 37.86 1.62
N GLU A 683 -1.84 39.03 0.99
CA GLU A 683 -2.53 40.26 1.43
C GLU A 683 -4.05 40.06 1.47
N LEU A 684 -4.63 39.45 0.44
CA LEU A 684 -6.06 39.17 0.37
C LEU A 684 -6.50 38.22 1.50
N LEU A 685 -5.74 37.15 1.76
CA LEU A 685 -6.02 36.22 2.85
C LEU A 685 -5.89 36.90 4.22
N GLN A 686 -5.00 37.88 4.38
CA GLN A 686 -4.91 38.68 5.60
C GLN A 686 -6.14 39.55 5.84
N GLY A 687 -6.82 39.99 4.78
CA GLY A 687 -8.05 40.77 4.86
C GLY A 687 -9.31 39.96 5.15
N LEU A 688 -9.23 38.63 5.16
CA LEU A 688 -10.38 37.76 5.45
C LEU A 688 -10.54 37.51 6.95
N ASP A 689 -11.79 37.54 7.41
CA ASP A 689 -12.16 37.18 8.79
C ASP A 689 -11.85 35.70 9.08
N ARG A 690 -12.00 34.84 8.08
CA ARG A 690 -11.65 33.42 8.16
C ARG A 690 -10.14 33.23 7.92
N PRO A 691 -9.39 32.62 8.84
CA PRO A 691 -7.99 32.29 8.60
C PRO A 691 -7.86 31.12 7.63
N ILE A 692 -7.17 31.37 6.51
CA ILE A 692 -6.86 30.36 5.49
C ILE A 692 -5.35 30.20 5.42
N VAL A 693 -4.88 28.96 5.55
CA VAL A 693 -3.46 28.58 5.40
C VAL A 693 -3.08 28.61 3.92
N LEU A 694 -1.96 29.25 3.59
CA LEU A 694 -1.45 29.34 2.23
C LEU A 694 -0.27 28.38 2.00
N SER A 695 -0.50 27.37 1.19
CA SER A 695 0.51 26.48 0.60
C SER A 695 0.75 26.87 -0.87
N ILE A 696 2.01 26.84 -1.32
CA ILE A 696 2.37 27.10 -2.72
C ILE A 696 3.19 25.96 -3.33
N SER A 697 2.95 25.69 -4.61
CA SER A 697 3.55 24.58 -5.36
C SER A 697 3.68 24.89 -6.87
N PRO A 698 4.42 24.08 -7.65
CA PRO A 698 5.35 23.02 -7.22
C PRO A 698 6.72 23.59 -6.80
N GLY A 699 7.59 22.72 -6.30
CA GLY A 699 8.93 23.07 -5.82
C GLY A 699 10.06 22.73 -6.79
N THR A 700 9.78 22.65 -8.09
CA THR A 700 10.80 22.30 -9.08
C THR A 700 11.87 23.39 -9.17
N GLN A 701 13.14 22.99 -9.05
CA GLN A 701 14.31 23.89 -9.07
C GLN A 701 14.30 24.99 -7.98
N VAL A 702 13.60 24.76 -6.87
CA VAL A 702 13.55 25.71 -5.75
C VAL A 702 14.88 25.74 -4.99
N THR A 703 15.29 26.94 -4.61
CA THR A 703 16.50 27.18 -3.79
C THR A 703 16.16 28.00 -2.55
N PRO A 704 17.00 27.98 -1.50
CA PRO A 704 16.78 28.82 -0.33
C PRO A 704 16.71 30.32 -0.63
N ALA A 705 17.40 30.78 -1.69
CA ALA A 705 17.36 32.16 -2.15
C ALA A 705 15.97 32.54 -2.71
N LEU A 706 15.33 31.63 -3.47
CA LEU A 706 13.96 31.85 -3.96
C LEU A 706 12.97 31.97 -2.79
N ALA A 707 13.12 31.12 -1.78
CA ALA A 707 12.28 31.13 -0.59
C ALA A 707 12.49 32.38 0.29
N GLN A 708 13.63 33.05 0.21
CA GLN A 708 13.91 34.26 0.99
C GLN A 708 12.86 35.35 0.78
N ASN A 709 12.37 35.50 -0.45
CA ASN A 709 11.47 36.60 -0.84
C ASN A 709 9.98 36.30 -0.64
N ILE A 710 9.63 35.07 -0.24
CA ILE A 710 8.23 34.62 -0.17
C ILE A 710 7.88 33.91 1.13
N SER A 711 8.87 33.42 1.88
CA SER A 711 8.61 32.69 3.13
C SER A 711 7.74 33.49 4.11
N GLU A 712 7.91 34.81 4.21
CA GLU A 712 7.10 35.68 5.08
C GLU A 712 5.63 35.83 4.65
N HIS A 713 5.32 35.50 3.39
CA HIS A 713 3.99 35.66 2.80
C HIS A 713 3.19 34.36 2.75
N VAL A 714 3.79 33.22 3.08
CA VAL A 714 3.12 31.90 2.99
C VAL A 714 3.31 31.09 4.26
N ASN A 715 2.47 30.07 4.46
CA ASN A 715 2.58 29.15 5.59
C ASN A 715 3.43 27.92 5.27
N MET A 716 3.43 27.50 4.01
CA MET A 716 4.27 26.42 3.52
C MET A 716 4.53 26.58 2.03
N TYR A 717 5.67 26.07 1.57
CA TYR A 717 6.08 26.17 0.18
C TYR A 717 6.87 24.93 -0.22
N ARG A 718 6.48 24.30 -1.32
CA ARG A 718 7.13 23.07 -1.79
C ARG A 718 8.58 23.36 -2.20
N ILE A 719 9.53 22.56 -1.73
CA ILE A 719 10.97 22.75 -2.02
C ILE A 719 11.54 21.72 -3.00
N THR A 720 10.76 20.69 -3.34
CA THR A 720 11.12 19.62 -4.28
C THR A 720 10.03 19.44 -5.33
N GLY A 721 10.24 18.56 -6.32
CA GLY A 721 9.18 18.18 -7.26
C GLY A 721 8.10 17.33 -6.60
N ASP A 722 7.14 16.84 -7.38
CA ASP A 722 6.16 15.86 -6.88
C ASP A 722 6.87 14.60 -6.36
N ASP A 723 6.56 14.24 -5.11
CA ASP A 723 7.03 13.02 -4.46
C ASP A 723 6.10 11.85 -4.74
N TRP A 724 6.70 10.69 -4.99
CA TRP A 724 6.00 9.44 -5.28
C TRP A 724 6.74 8.28 -4.62
N ASP A 725 6.16 7.09 -4.72
CA ASP A 725 6.59 5.91 -4.00
C ASP A 725 7.77 5.18 -4.66
N SER A 726 8.82 5.93 -5.03
CA SER A 726 10.11 5.38 -5.46
C SER A 726 11.24 5.92 -4.60
N TRP A 727 12.26 5.08 -4.34
CA TRP A 727 13.42 5.52 -3.54
C TRP A 727 14.16 6.71 -4.15
N ASN A 728 14.18 6.82 -5.48
CA ASN A 728 14.79 7.96 -6.16
C ASN A 728 14.07 9.27 -5.84
N ASP A 729 12.75 9.25 -5.72
CA ASP A 729 11.98 10.42 -5.31
C ASP A 729 12.30 10.77 -3.85
N VAL A 730 12.24 9.80 -2.93
CA VAL A 730 12.55 9.98 -1.50
C VAL A 730 13.98 10.47 -1.26
N SER A 731 14.97 9.86 -1.90
CA SER A 731 16.39 10.18 -1.71
C SER A 731 16.75 11.59 -2.21
N SER A 732 16.01 12.12 -3.19
CA SER A 732 16.23 13.47 -3.73
C SER A 732 16.00 14.59 -2.70
N HIS A 733 15.15 14.35 -1.69
CA HIS A 733 14.82 15.34 -0.66
C HIS A 733 15.95 15.59 0.34
N PHE A 734 16.87 14.65 0.55
CA PHE A 734 17.92 14.76 1.60
C PHE A 734 18.85 15.95 1.39
N SER A 735 19.26 16.22 0.15
CA SER A 735 20.15 17.34 -0.16
C SER A 735 19.42 18.67 -0.12
N VAL A 736 18.18 18.72 -0.61
CA VAL A 736 17.36 19.95 -0.62
C VAL A 736 16.97 20.36 0.79
N SER A 737 16.43 19.44 1.59
CA SER A 737 16.05 19.70 2.99
C SER A 737 17.25 20.20 3.83
N SER A 738 18.44 19.61 3.64
CA SER A 738 19.66 20.06 4.30
C SER A 738 20.03 21.50 3.93
N ALA A 739 19.96 21.86 2.64
CA ALA A 739 20.24 23.23 2.20
C ALA A 739 19.26 24.26 2.79
N PHE A 740 17.98 23.89 2.91
CA PHE A 740 16.96 24.72 3.54
C PHE A 740 17.15 24.85 5.06
N ALA A 741 17.57 23.77 5.74
CA ALA A 741 17.94 23.82 7.15
C ALA A 741 19.14 24.76 7.38
N ALA A 742 20.21 24.61 6.58
CA ALA A 742 21.41 25.45 6.65
C ALA A 742 21.12 26.94 6.40
N ALA A 743 20.12 27.24 5.56
CA ALA A 743 19.63 28.60 5.31
C ALA A 743 18.63 29.12 6.35
N ASN A 744 18.43 28.41 7.48
CA ASN A 744 17.50 28.75 8.55
C ASN A 744 16.05 28.95 8.06
N LYS A 745 15.61 28.12 7.11
CA LYS A 745 14.28 28.21 6.49
C LYS A 745 13.21 27.37 7.17
N ILE A 746 13.60 26.42 8.03
CA ILE A 746 12.66 25.62 8.82
C ILE A 746 12.02 26.51 9.90
N GLY A 747 10.71 26.75 9.80
CA GLY A 747 9.99 27.58 10.77
C GLY A 747 10.37 29.06 10.73
N ALA A 748 10.73 29.56 9.54
CA ALA A 748 10.96 30.99 9.29
C ALA A 748 9.68 31.81 9.54
N THR A 749 9.78 33.14 9.62
CA THR A 749 8.59 34.00 9.67
C THR A 749 7.72 33.74 8.45
N GLY A 750 6.40 33.63 8.66
CA GLY A 750 5.41 33.33 7.61
C GLY A 750 4.09 34.04 7.83
N LEU A 751 3.14 33.77 6.92
CA LEU A 751 1.81 34.37 6.95
C LEU A 751 1.10 34.07 8.28
N ARG A 752 0.82 35.10 9.08
CA ARG A 752 0.16 34.97 10.39
C ARG A 752 0.86 33.96 11.33
N GLY A 753 2.18 33.78 11.19
CA GLY A 753 2.93 32.84 12.04
C GLY A 753 4.27 32.41 11.44
N LYS A 754 4.40 31.09 11.22
CA LYS A 754 5.62 30.45 10.71
C LYS A 754 5.40 29.89 9.31
N SER A 755 6.51 29.76 8.58
CA SER A 755 6.59 29.21 7.24
C SER A 755 7.44 27.95 7.23
N TRP A 756 6.98 26.91 6.53
CA TRP A 756 7.57 25.58 6.55
C TRP A 756 7.98 25.12 5.13
N PRO A 757 9.25 24.72 4.92
CA PRO A 757 9.65 23.99 3.70
C PRO A 757 8.84 22.70 3.58
N ASP A 758 8.20 22.49 2.45
CA ASP A 758 7.33 21.34 2.18
C ASP A 758 8.01 20.34 1.25
N LEU A 759 8.22 19.12 1.76
CA LEU A 759 8.80 17.98 1.03
C LEU A 759 7.74 17.18 0.26
N ASP A 760 6.50 17.67 0.20
CA ASP A 760 5.35 17.05 -0.45
C ASP A 760 4.68 15.93 0.37
N MET A 761 3.60 15.39 -0.18
CA MET A 761 2.73 14.40 0.45
C MET A 761 3.43 13.05 0.65
N LEU A 762 3.04 12.31 1.69
CA LEU A 762 3.53 10.95 1.98
C LEU A 762 2.77 9.92 1.13
N PRO A 763 3.42 9.25 0.16
CA PRO A 763 2.78 8.32 -0.77
C PRO A 763 2.71 6.93 -0.14
N PHE A 764 1.98 6.80 0.97
CA PHE A 764 1.86 5.55 1.73
C PHE A 764 0.50 4.88 1.53
N GLY A 765 0.40 3.59 1.85
CA GLY A 765 -0.85 2.83 1.82
C GLY A 765 -1.38 2.61 0.41
N TRP A 766 -2.68 2.83 0.22
CA TRP A 766 -3.38 2.53 -1.04
C TRP A 766 -3.43 3.75 -1.96
N LEU A 767 -2.81 3.64 -3.14
CA LEU A 767 -2.52 4.74 -4.07
C LEU A 767 -3.04 4.46 -5.49
N THR A 768 -2.96 5.48 -6.34
CA THR A 768 -3.15 5.38 -7.79
C THR A 768 -1.86 5.81 -8.48
N ASP A 769 -1.57 5.27 -9.67
CA ASP A 769 -0.38 5.66 -10.42
C ASP A 769 -0.37 7.16 -10.80
N PRO A 770 0.84 7.77 -10.89
CA PRO A 770 0.98 9.17 -11.28
C PRO A 770 0.30 9.48 -12.61
N GLY A 771 -0.48 10.56 -12.65
CA GLY A 771 -1.09 11.06 -13.89
C GLY A 771 -2.34 10.31 -14.36
N VAL A 772 -2.85 9.35 -13.59
CA VAL A 772 -4.09 8.62 -13.93
C VAL A 772 -5.29 9.18 -13.17
N ASN A 773 -6.40 9.41 -13.89
CA ASN A 773 -7.64 9.97 -13.31
C ASN A 773 -8.38 8.99 -12.38
N GLN A 774 -8.31 7.68 -12.66
CA GLN A 774 -8.99 6.64 -11.89
C GLN A 774 -8.34 5.28 -12.10
N GLY A 775 -7.77 4.71 -11.03
CA GLY A 775 -7.19 3.36 -11.04
C GLY A 775 -6.07 3.15 -12.09
N PRO A 776 -5.47 1.95 -12.19
CA PRO A 776 -5.57 0.87 -11.20
C PRO A 776 -5.06 1.36 -9.83
N HIS A 777 -5.75 0.92 -8.79
CA HIS A 777 -5.29 1.19 -7.43
C HIS A 777 -4.30 0.11 -7.01
N ARG A 778 -3.29 0.51 -6.23
CA ARG A 778 -2.20 -0.37 -5.83
C ARG A 778 -1.64 0.03 -4.46
N PRO A 779 -1.00 -0.90 -3.74
CA PRO A 779 -0.23 -0.52 -2.57
C PRO A 779 0.99 0.35 -2.97
N CYS A 780 1.48 1.08 -1.98
CA CYS A 780 2.78 1.76 -2.01
C CYS A 780 3.90 0.77 -2.38
N LYS A 781 4.79 1.19 -3.29
CA LYS A 781 5.96 0.45 -3.75
C LYS A 781 7.16 0.60 -2.81
N LEU A 782 7.15 1.58 -1.91
CA LEU A 782 8.18 1.73 -0.90
C LEU A 782 8.10 0.59 0.12
N THR A 783 9.25 -0.01 0.39
CA THR A 783 9.44 -0.95 1.51
C THR A 783 9.18 -0.25 2.85
N ILE A 784 8.95 -1.05 3.90
CA ILE A 784 8.74 -0.51 5.25
C ILE A 784 9.93 0.31 5.75
N ASP A 785 11.16 -0.08 5.40
CA ASP A 785 12.37 0.65 5.78
C ASP A 785 12.46 2.01 5.07
N GLU A 786 12.09 2.07 3.79
CA GLU A 786 12.01 3.31 3.01
C GLU A 786 10.92 4.24 3.55
N GLN A 787 9.73 3.70 3.89
CA GLN A 787 8.64 4.49 4.51
C GLN A 787 9.07 5.07 5.87
N LYS A 788 9.81 4.30 6.69
CA LYS A 788 10.40 4.80 7.95
C LYS A 788 11.46 5.86 7.69
N ALA A 789 12.33 5.69 6.70
CA ALA A 789 13.33 6.69 6.34
C ALA A 789 12.68 7.99 5.87
N GLN A 790 11.64 7.90 5.04
CA GLN A 790 10.87 9.06 4.58
C GLN A 790 10.18 9.78 5.75
N MET A 791 9.43 9.06 6.60
CA MET A 791 8.77 9.64 7.77
C MET A 791 9.77 10.28 8.74
N THR A 792 10.96 9.67 8.90
CA THR A 792 12.05 10.24 9.70
C THR A 792 12.55 11.55 9.12
N LEU A 793 12.85 11.60 7.81
CA LEU A 793 13.32 12.81 7.16
C LEU A 793 12.28 13.93 7.22
N TRP A 794 11.00 13.64 6.95
CA TRP A 794 9.92 14.63 7.03
C TRP A 794 9.78 15.19 8.44
N SER A 795 9.91 14.33 9.46
CA SER A 795 9.88 14.76 10.86
C SER A 795 11.08 15.62 11.22
N MET A 796 12.30 15.17 10.86
CA MET A 796 13.55 15.90 11.13
C MET A 796 13.66 17.20 10.34
N ALA A 797 13.13 17.29 9.13
CA ALA A 797 13.06 18.53 8.35
C ALA A 797 11.88 19.44 8.77
N LYS A 798 11.01 18.96 9.67
CA LYS A 798 9.73 19.59 10.05
C LYS A 798 8.87 19.95 8.83
N SER A 799 8.88 19.07 7.82
CA SER A 799 7.98 19.17 6.68
C SER A 799 6.54 18.98 7.15
N PRO A 800 5.55 19.66 6.54
CA PRO A 800 4.15 19.29 6.69
C PRO A 800 3.95 17.80 6.41
N LEU A 801 3.14 17.15 7.25
CA LEU A 801 2.79 15.75 7.10
C LEU A 801 1.41 15.68 6.45
N MET A 802 1.35 15.42 5.14
CA MET A 802 0.11 15.25 4.37
C MET A 802 0.05 13.82 3.83
N TYR A 803 -0.89 13.01 4.33
CA TYR A 803 -1.03 11.62 3.90
C TYR A 803 -1.73 11.54 2.53
N GLY A 804 -1.10 10.89 1.54
CA GLY A 804 -1.60 10.80 0.16
C GLY A 804 -2.42 9.55 -0.17
N GLY A 805 -2.44 8.54 0.71
CA GLY A 805 -3.16 7.30 0.49
C GLY A 805 -4.65 7.33 0.85
N ASP A 806 -5.37 6.29 0.45
CA ASP A 806 -6.75 6.07 0.91
C ASP A 806 -6.79 5.52 2.34
N LEU A 807 -7.12 6.39 3.30
CA LEU A 807 -7.24 6.04 4.72
C LEU A 807 -8.27 4.93 5.03
N ARG A 808 -9.19 4.62 4.11
CA ARG A 808 -10.16 3.51 4.29
C ARG A 808 -9.51 2.13 4.14
N HIS A 809 -8.34 2.08 3.52
CA HIS A 809 -7.56 0.87 3.24
C HIS A 809 -6.21 0.88 3.99
N LEU A 810 -6.16 1.55 5.14
CA LEU A 810 -4.95 1.71 5.93
C LEU A 810 -4.62 0.43 6.72
N ASP A 811 -3.43 -0.14 6.47
CA ASP A 811 -2.93 -1.27 7.25
C ASP A 811 -2.21 -0.84 8.54
N ASN A 812 -2.03 -1.79 9.47
CA ASN A 812 -1.44 -1.52 10.78
C ASN A 812 0.03 -1.05 10.71
N ASN A 813 0.80 -1.49 9.71
CA ASN A 813 2.20 -1.09 9.58
C ASN A 813 2.26 0.39 9.18
N THR A 814 1.54 0.79 8.14
CA THR A 814 1.47 2.20 7.73
C THR A 814 0.86 3.08 8.84
N LEU A 815 -0.19 2.62 9.52
CA LEU A 815 -0.75 3.33 10.66
C LEU A 815 0.31 3.56 11.76
N SER A 816 1.11 2.55 12.10
CA SER A 816 2.16 2.66 13.12
C SER A 816 3.27 3.66 12.74
N ILE A 817 3.57 3.79 11.44
CA ILE A 817 4.56 4.74 10.94
C ILE A 817 4.04 6.18 11.08
N ILE A 818 2.83 6.45 10.59
CA ILE A 818 2.26 7.82 10.59
C ILE A 818 1.79 8.28 11.98
N THR A 819 1.60 7.35 12.92
CA THR A 819 1.19 7.66 14.30
C THR A 819 2.33 7.52 15.33
N ASN A 820 3.58 7.36 14.89
CA ASN A 820 4.69 7.25 15.83
C ASN A 820 4.83 8.54 16.68
N PRO A 821 4.66 8.46 18.01
CA PRO A 821 4.57 9.65 18.87
C PRO A 821 5.88 10.42 18.95
N THR A 822 7.03 9.76 18.87
CA THR A 822 8.34 10.42 18.91
C THR A 822 8.60 11.18 17.62
N LEU A 823 8.27 10.60 16.46
CA LEU A 823 8.42 11.27 15.17
C LEU A 823 7.47 12.48 15.05
N LEU A 824 6.22 12.34 15.49
CA LEU A 824 5.28 13.46 15.57
C LEU A 824 5.75 14.55 16.56
N LYS A 825 6.33 14.16 17.70
CA LYS A 825 6.93 15.09 18.67
C LYS A 825 8.11 15.85 18.06
N ILE A 826 8.97 15.17 17.29
CA ILE A 826 10.06 15.81 16.53
C ILE A 826 9.46 16.82 15.56
N ASN A 827 8.57 16.37 14.66
CA ASN A 827 7.95 17.23 13.65
C ASN A 827 7.31 18.49 14.25
N HIS A 828 6.55 18.35 15.33
CA HIS A 828 5.82 19.47 15.92
C HIS A 828 6.67 20.33 16.85
N TYR A 829 7.40 19.74 17.81
CA TYR A 829 7.99 20.48 18.94
C TYR A 829 9.50 20.69 18.87
N SER A 830 10.22 19.99 18.00
CA SER A 830 11.69 20.14 17.96
C SER A 830 12.13 21.50 17.42
N LYS A 831 13.37 21.86 17.74
CA LYS A 831 14.10 23.04 17.27
C LYS A 831 15.52 22.66 16.86
N ASN A 832 16.21 23.58 16.17
CA ASN A 832 17.59 23.40 15.71
C ASN A 832 17.78 22.15 14.84
N ASN A 833 16.74 21.85 14.05
CA ASN A 833 16.72 20.75 13.11
C ASN A 833 17.70 21.02 11.98
N MET A 834 18.72 20.17 11.83
CA MET A 834 19.71 20.31 10.78
C MET A 834 20.39 18.98 10.45
N GLU A 835 21.08 18.94 9.32
CA GLU A 835 21.97 17.84 9.01
C GLU A 835 23.15 17.80 9.99
N PHE A 836 23.47 16.61 10.47
CA PHE A 836 24.61 16.35 11.35
C PHE A 836 25.71 15.70 10.52
N HIS A 837 26.87 16.35 10.43
CA HIS A 837 27.96 15.92 9.54
C HIS A 837 29.04 15.08 10.24
N TYR A 838 29.01 14.97 11.58
CA TYR A 838 30.04 14.28 12.36
C TYR A 838 29.70 12.80 12.58
N VAL A 839 29.60 12.04 11.49
CA VAL A 839 29.39 10.58 11.51
C VAL A 839 30.49 9.82 10.76
N TYR A 840 30.78 8.60 11.21
CA TYR A 840 31.73 7.69 10.55
C TYR A 840 31.22 6.25 10.54
N GLY A 841 31.76 5.43 9.63
CA GLY A 841 31.31 4.04 9.46
C GLY A 841 32.28 3.16 8.68
N TYR A 842 32.19 1.85 8.92
CA TYR A 842 32.90 0.80 8.17
C TYR A 842 31.87 -0.06 7.41
N GLY A 843 32.15 -0.42 6.15
CA GLY A 843 31.34 -1.40 5.42
C GLY A 843 31.73 -2.83 5.80
N GLU A 844 30.76 -3.70 6.08
CA GLU A 844 31.03 -5.13 6.28
C GLU A 844 31.24 -5.82 4.93
N SER A 845 32.47 -6.21 4.64
CA SER A 845 32.82 -7.11 3.53
C SER A 845 32.77 -8.55 4.03
N THR A 846 31.82 -9.35 3.56
CA THR A 846 31.80 -10.79 3.79
C THR A 846 32.94 -11.45 3.02
N SER A 847 34.00 -11.83 3.72
CA SER A 847 35.13 -12.56 3.16
C SER A 847 34.85 -14.06 3.07
N SER A 848 34.90 -14.63 1.86
CA SER A 848 35.18 -16.05 1.65
C SER A 848 36.33 -16.20 0.65
N ARG A 849 37.49 -16.69 1.14
CA ARG A 849 38.68 -17.02 0.36
C ARG A 849 38.46 -18.31 -0.44
N GLY A 850 38.91 -18.33 -1.71
CA GLY A 850 39.10 -19.58 -2.46
C GLY A 850 39.58 -19.40 -3.90
N TYR A 851 40.88 -19.64 -4.11
CA TYR A 851 41.58 -20.00 -5.36
C TYR A 851 42.00 -18.97 -6.41
N SER A 852 43.27 -19.16 -6.79
CA SER A 852 44.11 -18.49 -7.79
C SER A 852 43.95 -19.17 -9.16
N GLY A 853 44.02 -18.41 -10.26
CA GLY A 853 44.09 -18.97 -11.62
C GLY A 853 43.92 -17.95 -12.75
N HIS A 854 45.04 -17.60 -13.38
CA HIS A 854 45.29 -16.59 -14.42
C HIS A 854 44.50 -16.64 -15.76
N LEU A 855 44.31 -15.42 -16.30
CA LEU A 855 44.38 -14.94 -17.71
C LEU A 855 43.13 -14.84 -18.64
N SER A 856 42.73 -13.58 -18.84
CA SER A 856 42.61 -12.82 -20.11
C SER A 856 41.45 -13.08 -21.09
N SER A 857 40.52 -12.13 -21.20
CA SER A 857 40.50 -11.12 -22.30
C SER A 857 39.24 -10.22 -22.29
N ARG A 858 39.49 -8.90 -22.19
CA ARG A 858 38.82 -7.72 -22.80
C ARG A 858 37.29 -7.60 -22.76
N TYR A 859 36.78 -6.60 -22.04
CA TYR A 859 36.53 -5.23 -22.55
C TYR A 859 36.66 -4.20 -21.41
N PRO A 860 37.35 -3.05 -21.63
CA PRO A 860 37.60 -2.04 -20.60
C PRO A 860 36.45 -1.02 -20.52
N VAL A 861 35.90 -0.80 -19.33
CA VAL A 861 35.21 0.47 -19.03
C VAL A 861 36.14 1.29 -18.16
N HIS A 862 36.78 2.28 -18.78
CA HIS A 862 37.64 3.25 -18.10
C HIS A 862 36.85 3.97 -16.98
N ARG A 863 37.29 3.78 -15.72
CA ARG A 863 37.11 4.77 -14.65
C ARG A 863 38.25 5.79 -14.79
N THR A 864 37.95 7.07 -15.02
CA THR A 864 38.91 8.14 -14.75
C THR A 864 38.72 8.61 -13.30
N LYS A 865 39.72 8.29 -12.48
CA LYS A 865 39.97 8.90 -11.17
C LYS A 865 40.50 10.32 -11.39
N HIS A 866 39.94 11.29 -10.67
CA HIS A 866 40.72 12.41 -10.15
C HIS A 866 40.48 12.51 -8.63
N ASP A 867 41.41 11.92 -7.88
CA ASP A 867 41.88 12.26 -6.52
C ASP A 867 40.92 12.73 -5.41
N GLY A 868 39.66 12.26 -5.37
CA GLY A 868 38.82 12.44 -4.17
C GLY A 868 38.45 13.90 -3.86
N ILE A 869 38.32 14.73 -4.91
CA ILE A 869 37.97 16.15 -4.79
C ILE A 869 36.47 16.34 -5.08
N ALA A 870 35.72 16.85 -4.11
CA ALA A 870 34.31 17.22 -4.26
C ALA A 870 34.17 18.74 -4.41
N VAL A 871 33.36 19.20 -5.37
CA VAL A 871 33.01 20.62 -5.55
C VAL A 871 31.67 20.89 -4.86
N GLY A 872 31.60 21.95 -4.07
CA GLY A 872 30.40 22.35 -3.32
C GLY A 872 30.13 23.85 -3.42
N LEU A 873 29.08 24.33 -2.75
CA LEU A 873 28.72 25.74 -2.68
C LEU A 873 28.68 26.21 -1.24
N THR A 874 29.26 27.38 -0.96
CA THR A 874 29.21 28.01 0.37
C THR A 874 29.08 29.52 0.26
N SER A 875 28.87 30.20 1.39
CA SER A 875 28.93 31.67 1.44
C SER A 875 30.29 32.18 0.98
N CYS A 876 30.31 33.22 0.15
CA CYS A 876 31.55 33.85 -0.31
C CYS A 876 32.41 34.49 0.79
N SER A 877 31.86 34.62 2.01
CA SER A 877 32.62 35.02 3.20
C SER A 877 33.41 33.88 3.85
N SER A 878 33.13 32.62 3.50
CA SER A 878 33.83 31.45 4.05
C SER A 878 35.28 31.41 3.60
N ASP A 879 36.20 31.08 4.50
CA ASP A 879 37.60 30.86 4.15
C ASP A 879 37.78 29.67 3.18
N GLN A 880 36.86 28.71 3.20
CA GLN A 880 36.85 27.58 2.27
C GLN A 880 36.52 27.98 0.82
N ALA A 881 35.93 29.16 0.58
CA ALA A 881 35.62 29.66 -0.75
C ALA A 881 36.83 30.30 -1.47
N LYS A 882 37.90 30.61 -0.74
CA LYS A 882 39.09 31.32 -1.23
C LYS A 882 40.10 30.39 -1.89
N GLY A 883 40.95 30.94 -2.75
CA GLY A 883 42.13 30.24 -3.28
C GLY A 883 41.98 29.67 -4.68
N TRP A 884 40.94 30.07 -5.42
CA TRP A 884 40.86 29.85 -6.85
C TRP A 884 41.70 30.89 -7.61
N PHE A 885 42.39 30.47 -8.65
CA PHE A 885 43.24 31.32 -9.48
C PHE A 885 43.21 30.90 -10.95
N VAL A 886 43.51 31.82 -11.86
CA VAL A 886 43.63 31.51 -13.29
C VAL A 886 45.00 30.89 -13.54
N PHE A 887 45.04 29.75 -14.24
CA PHE A 887 46.27 29.09 -14.66
C PHE A 887 46.42 29.17 -16.18
N SER A 888 47.58 29.64 -16.63
CA SER A 888 47.91 29.80 -18.06
C SER A 888 49.12 28.93 -18.40
N GLN A 889 48.98 28.07 -19.39
CA GLN A 889 50.08 27.33 -20.02
C GLN A 889 50.06 27.67 -21.52
N ASP A 890 51.22 28.02 -22.09
CA ASP A 890 51.39 28.32 -23.52
C ASP A 890 50.51 29.44 -24.09
N GLY A 891 50.32 30.53 -23.33
CA GLY A 891 49.71 31.76 -23.85
C GLY A 891 48.19 31.72 -24.07
N LYS A 892 47.50 30.67 -23.60
CA LYS A 892 46.02 30.59 -23.57
C LYS A 892 45.50 30.55 -22.13
N SER A 893 44.70 31.54 -21.75
CA SER A 893 44.11 31.70 -20.42
C SER A 893 42.81 30.89 -20.27
N ASP A 894 42.94 29.57 -20.30
CA ASP A 894 41.79 28.67 -20.48
C ASP A 894 41.47 27.80 -19.26
N ARG A 895 42.06 28.04 -18.06
CA ARG A 895 41.76 27.22 -16.86
C ARG A 895 41.67 28.02 -15.55
N ILE A 896 40.75 27.60 -14.69
CA ILE A 896 40.63 28.06 -13.30
C ILE A 896 41.00 26.91 -12.38
N CYS A 897 41.98 27.14 -11.52
CA CYS A 897 42.61 26.12 -10.70
C CYS A 897 42.57 26.47 -9.22
N ARG A 898 42.72 25.44 -8.38
CA ARG A 898 42.93 25.56 -6.93
C ARG A 898 43.98 24.55 -6.49
N ASN A 899 44.94 24.99 -5.67
CA ASN A 899 46.02 24.16 -5.15
C ASN A 899 45.65 23.57 -3.79
N TYR A 900 46.07 22.32 -3.55
CA TYR A 900 45.96 21.61 -2.28
C TYR A 900 47.34 21.14 -1.83
N ARG A 901 47.67 21.43 -0.56
CA ARG A 901 48.85 20.86 0.11
C ARG A 901 48.52 19.45 0.61
N THR A 902 49.20 18.44 0.07
CA THR A 902 49.17 17.09 0.65
C THR A 902 50.17 16.96 1.80
N GLU A 903 49.95 16.00 2.71
CA GLU A 903 50.83 15.73 3.87
C GLU A 903 52.28 15.38 3.47
N ASN A 904 52.51 14.97 2.22
CA ASN A 904 53.83 14.66 1.66
C ASN A 904 54.52 15.86 0.96
N GLY A 905 53.98 17.07 1.10
CA GLY A 905 54.59 18.28 0.51
C GLY A 905 54.50 18.39 -1.00
N LYS A 906 53.68 17.58 -1.68
CA LYS A 906 53.35 17.75 -3.10
C LYS A 906 52.08 18.59 -3.23
N ASP A 907 52.16 19.68 -3.97
CA ASP A 907 51.00 20.49 -4.34
C ASP A 907 50.23 19.77 -5.46
N ILE A 908 48.95 19.45 -5.22
CA ILE A 908 48.04 18.93 -6.26
C ILE A 908 47.13 20.09 -6.68
N SER A 909 46.95 20.29 -7.98
CA SER A 909 46.09 21.34 -8.52
C SER A 909 44.83 20.74 -9.15
N PHE A 910 43.65 21.17 -8.72
CA PHE A 910 42.38 20.88 -9.40
C PHE A 910 42.04 22.02 -10.34
N CYS A 911 41.83 21.73 -11.62
CA CYS A 911 41.63 22.74 -12.66
C CYS A 911 40.40 22.47 -13.52
N LEU A 912 39.55 23.48 -13.70
CA LEU A 912 38.41 23.50 -14.61
C LEU A 912 38.77 24.32 -15.86
N GLY A 913 38.36 23.84 -17.04
CA GLY A 913 38.53 24.55 -18.31
C GLY A 913 37.52 25.67 -18.46
N LYS A 914 37.99 26.86 -18.84
CA LYS A 914 37.16 28.00 -19.20
C LYS A 914 36.65 27.81 -20.63
N THR A 915 35.34 27.71 -20.80
CA THR A 915 34.73 27.55 -22.13
C THR A 915 34.04 28.85 -22.52
N LYS A 916 34.28 29.32 -23.76
CA LYS A 916 33.53 30.44 -24.31
C LYS A 916 32.08 30.01 -24.55
N PRO A 917 31.10 30.88 -24.30
CA PRO A 917 29.71 30.49 -24.47
C PRO A 917 29.35 30.32 -25.93
N GLN A 918 28.72 29.19 -26.27
CA GLN A 918 28.14 28.97 -27.59
C GLN A 918 26.84 29.79 -27.65
N ILE A 919 26.86 30.88 -28.43
CA ILE A 919 25.65 31.67 -28.72
C ILE A 919 24.77 30.82 -29.63
N ALA A 920 23.56 30.47 -29.17
CA ALA A 920 22.53 30.00 -30.07
C ALA A 920 22.13 31.17 -30.98
N SER A 921 22.26 31.00 -32.29
CA SER A 921 21.70 31.93 -33.25
C SER A 921 20.18 31.91 -33.09
N ASP A 922 19.63 32.90 -32.38
CA ASP A 922 18.31 33.48 -32.66
C ASP A 922 17.91 34.65 -31.74
N ASP A 923 18.82 35.25 -30.96
CA ASP A 923 18.55 36.55 -30.32
C ASP A 923 19.73 37.51 -30.48
N PHE A 924 19.59 38.44 -31.44
CA PHE A 924 20.57 39.49 -31.71
C PHE A 924 20.23 40.78 -30.91
N ILE A 925 21.07 41.04 -29.90
CA ILE A 925 21.51 42.33 -29.35
C ILE A 925 20.48 43.24 -28.65
N MET A 926 20.72 43.49 -27.34
CA MET A 926 20.91 44.83 -26.74
C MET A 926 21.73 44.78 -25.44
N GLY A 927 22.99 45.26 -25.52
CA GLY A 927 23.73 46.03 -24.49
C GLY A 927 24.22 45.37 -23.18
N ASN A 928 25.51 45.05 -23.08
CA ASN A 928 26.54 45.84 -22.33
C ASN A 928 27.76 45.01 -21.91
N GLU A 929 28.88 45.73 -21.77
CA GLU A 929 30.25 45.32 -21.38
C GLU A 929 30.36 44.45 -20.10
N GLU A 930 29.25 44.23 -19.38
CA GLU A 930 29.15 43.48 -18.13
C GLU A 930 29.32 41.95 -18.27
N HIS A 931 29.39 41.44 -19.51
CA HIS A 931 29.48 40.01 -19.80
C HIS A 931 30.91 39.52 -20.13
N GLN A 932 31.90 40.42 -20.25
CA GLN A 932 33.27 40.01 -20.59
C GLN A 932 34.00 39.24 -19.48
N ALA A 933 33.54 39.35 -18.22
CA ALA A 933 34.13 38.67 -17.07
C ALA A 933 33.52 37.29 -16.72
N LYS A 934 32.38 36.93 -17.33
CA LYS A 934 31.63 35.70 -17.01
C LYS A 934 31.95 34.56 -17.97
N PHE A 935 31.96 33.32 -17.49
CA PHE A 935 32.33 32.16 -18.30
C PHE A 935 31.70 30.86 -17.81
N HIS A 936 31.65 29.87 -18.70
CA HIS A 936 31.34 28.49 -18.35
C HIS A 936 32.61 27.75 -17.90
N LEU A 937 32.45 26.78 -17.01
CA LEU A 937 33.53 25.93 -16.53
C LEU A 937 33.25 24.46 -16.83
N ALA A 938 34.16 23.79 -17.54
CA ALA A 938 34.02 22.40 -17.94
C ALA A 938 35.17 21.54 -17.39
N VAL A 939 34.92 20.24 -17.20
CA VAL A 939 35.99 19.28 -16.90
C VAL A 939 36.76 19.00 -18.20
N ALA A 940 38.08 19.08 -18.17
CA ALA A 940 38.89 18.77 -19.34
C ALA A 940 38.72 17.30 -19.74
N ASP A 941 38.64 17.04 -21.05
CA ASP A 941 38.45 15.74 -21.72
C ASP A 941 37.02 15.17 -21.80
N ILE A 942 35.97 15.93 -21.44
CA ILE A 942 34.57 15.54 -21.69
C ILE A 942 33.85 16.71 -22.38
N ASN A 943 33.70 16.64 -23.70
CA ASN A 943 32.98 17.68 -24.43
C ASN A 943 31.48 17.64 -24.05
N ASP A 944 30.96 18.81 -23.65
CA ASP A 944 29.56 19.20 -23.42
C ASP A 944 29.03 19.30 -21.97
N SER A 945 29.85 19.12 -20.93
CA SER A 945 29.39 19.24 -19.53
C SER A 945 29.99 20.45 -18.79
N CYS A 946 29.13 21.38 -18.36
CA CYS A 946 29.46 22.61 -17.65
C CYS A 946 29.05 22.54 -16.17
N LEU A 947 29.84 23.18 -15.29
CA LEU A 947 29.60 23.29 -13.85
C LEU A 947 28.31 24.10 -13.60
N ASP A 948 27.36 23.48 -12.92
CA ASP A 948 26.06 24.03 -12.58
C ASP A 948 26.07 24.49 -11.12
N ALA A 949 25.66 25.74 -10.89
CA ALA A 949 25.59 26.35 -9.57
C ALA A 949 24.26 26.09 -8.85
N SER A 950 23.42 25.23 -9.41
CA SER A 950 22.28 24.64 -8.71
C SER A 950 22.69 23.27 -8.17
N ALA A 951 22.56 23.06 -6.86
CA ALA A 951 22.74 21.74 -6.24
C ALA A 951 21.57 20.78 -6.53
N SER A 952 20.82 21.03 -7.62
CA SER A 952 19.46 20.55 -7.77
C SER A 952 19.09 20.42 -9.24
N ARG A 953 19.29 19.22 -9.80
CA ARG A 953 18.53 18.81 -10.98
C ARG A 953 17.70 17.58 -10.66
N ARG A 954 16.38 17.71 -10.87
CA ARG A 954 15.44 16.61 -11.07
C ARG A 954 15.81 15.94 -12.39
N TRP A 955 16.19 14.67 -12.35
CA TRP A 955 16.32 13.83 -13.52
C TRP A 955 15.42 12.62 -13.37
N THR A 956 14.55 12.41 -14.34
CA THR A 956 13.94 11.10 -14.61
C THR A 956 15.05 10.10 -14.96
N ALA A 957 14.81 8.81 -14.72
CA ALA A 957 15.77 7.70 -14.62
C ALA A 957 16.73 7.41 -15.81
N SER A 958 16.95 8.32 -16.76
CA SER A 958 17.67 8.05 -18.01
C SER A 958 18.95 8.85 -18.30
N GLU A 959 19.50 9.71 -17.42
CA GLU A 959 20.72 10.50 -17.75
C GLU A 959 21.81 10.55 -16.64
N ILE A 960 23.09 10.62 -17.05
CA ILE A 960 24.32 10.00 -16.46
C ILE A 960 25.20 10.90 -15.52
N LYS A 961 25.69 10.29 -14.40
CA LYS A 961 27.01 10.26 -13.67
C LYS A 961 27.79 11.46 -13.01
N LEU A 962 27.39 12.72 -12.93
CA LEU A 962 28.06 13.71 -12.02
C LEU A 962 27.07 14.75 -11.42
N PRO A 963 27.02 14.97 -10.09
CA PRO A 963 25.92 15.69 -9.43
C PRO A 963 25.89 17.22 -9.61
N MET A 964 26.98 17.86 -10.08
CA MET A 964 27.06 19.32 -10.30
C MET A 964 27.46 19.73 -11.73
N PHE A 965 27.46 18.79 -12.68
CA PHE A 965 27.78 19.10 -14.07
C PHE A 965 26.57 18.80 -14.96
N SER A 966 26.20 19.73 -15.82
CA SER A 966 25.06 19.58 -16.73
C SER A 966 25.43 20.04 -18.14
N ARG A 967 24.65 19.64 -19.15
CA ARG A 967 24.92 20.07 -20.54
C ARG A 967 25.05 21.58 -20.60
N CYS A 968 26.10 22.08 -21.26
CA CYS A 968 26.34 23.50 -21.39
C CYS A 968 25.15 24.22 -22.05
N LYS A 969 24.57 25.21 -21.38
CA LYS A 969 23.42 26.04 -21.78
C LYS A 969 23.70 27.49 -21.40
N TRP A 970 23.25 28.44 -22.20
CA TRP A 970 23.35 29.86 -21.89
C TRP A 970 22.33 30.26 -20.81
N HIS A 971 22.69 30.02 -19.55
CA HIS A 971 21.82 30.28 -18.40
C HIS A 971 22.67 30.72 -17.21
N GLU A 972 22.17 31.67 -16.41
CA GLU A 972 22.86 32.21 -15.22
C GLU A 972 23.41 31.14 -14.26
N LYS A 973 22.81 29.95 -14.23
CA LYS A 973 23.21 28.83 -13.37
C LYS A 973 24.54 28.20 -13.75
N GLN A 974 24.99 28.36 -14.99
CA GLN A 974 26.28 27.85 -15.46
C GLN A 974 27.31 28.98 -15.66
N LEU A 975 26.93 30.23 -15.39
CA LEU A 975 27.81 31.39 -15.49
C LEU A 975 28.52 31.64 -14.17
N TRP A 976 29.85 31.63 -14.23
CA TRP A 976 30.72 31.85 -13.09
C TRP A 976 31.60 33.07 -13.32
N GLU A 977 31.98 33.70 -12.20
CA GLU A 977 32.85 34.87 -12.16
C GLU A 977 33.92 34.65 -11.08
N LEU A 978 35.18 34.88 -11.40
CA LEU A 978 36.25 34.86 -10.41
C LEU A 978 36.49 36.30 -9.95
N ASN A 979 36.30 36.57 -8.67
CA ASN A 979 36.50 37.92 -8.12
C ASN A 979 37.96 38.17 -7.69
N ASP A 980 38.30 39.43 -7.40
CA ASP A 980 39.64 39.86 -6.98
C ASP A 980 40.13 39.22 -5.66
N LYS A 981 39.22 38.61 -4.88
CA LYS A 981 39.54 37.91 -3.62
C LYS A 981 39.87 36.43 -3.83
N GLY A 982 39.88 35.95 -5.08
CA GLY A 982 40.14 34.54 -5.41
C GLY A 982 38.96 33.62 -5.10
N ASN A 983 37.74 34.15 -5.09
CA ASN A 983 36.52 33.37 -4.94
C ASN A 983 35.87 33.16 -6.30
N LEU A 984 35.45 31.93 -6.58
CA LEU A 984 34.70 31.59 -7.77
C LEU A 984 33.19 31.68 -7.48
N VAL A 985 32.55 32.75 -7.94
CA VAL A 985 31.18 33.15 -7.60
C VAL A 985 30.21 32.67 -8.68
N SER A 986 29.10 32.06 -8.26
CA SER A 986 27.97 31.77 -9.15
C SER A 986 27.19 33.04 -9.48
N SER A 987 26.88 33.24 -10.76
CA SER A 987 25.98 34.33 -11.19
C SER A 987 24.53 34.12 -10.72
N TYR A 988 24.12 32.86 -10.54
CA TYR A 988 22.76 32.48 -10.15
C TYR A 988 22.55 32.43 -8.64
N SER A 989 23.34 31.64 -7.91
CA SER A 989 23.15 31.46 -6.47
C SER A 989 23.83 32.54 -5.62
N ARG A 990 24.74 33.32 -6.22
CA ARG A 990 25.67 34.23 -5.53
C ARG A 990 26.53 33.56 -4.45
N LEU A 991 26.51 32.22 -4.40
CA LEU A 991 27.38 31.40 -3.58
C LEU A 991 28.71 31.18 -4.29
N CYS A 992 29.73 30.88 -3.51
CA CYS A 992 31.07 30.62 -4.00
C CYS A 992 31.36 29.13 -4.02
N ALA A 993 32.04 28.67 -5.07
CA ALA A 993 32.46 27.28 -5.18
C ALA A 993 33.52 26.94 -4.13
N THR A 994 33.28 25.88 -3.38
CA THR A 994 34.30 25.20 -2.59
C THR A 994 34.80 23.99 -3.35
N ALA A 995 36.02 23.57 -3.03
CA ALA A 995 36.48 22.28 -3.46
C ALA A 995 37.28 21.67 -2.30
N GLU A 996 36.90 20.47 -1.89
CA GLU A 996 37.44 19.77 -0.74
C GLU A 996 38.17 18.51 -1.19
N PHE A 997 39.42 18.37 -0.76
CA PHE A 997 40.22 17.17 -0.92
C PHE A 997 39.97 16.26 0.29
N SER A 998 39.28 15.14 0.11
CA SER A 998 39.03 14.22 1.21
C SER A 998 40.34 13.51 1.62
N LYS A 999 40.90 13.89 2.77
CA LYS A 999 42.08 13.25 3.36
C LYS A 999 41.79 11.93 4.10
N GLU A 1000 40.54 11.53 4.19
CA GLU A 1000 40.15 10.36 4.97
C GLU A 1000 39.94 9.15 4.06
N GLY A 1001 40.81 8.16 4.20
CA GLY A 1001 40.54 6.81 3.72
C GLY A 1001 39.32 6.23 4.44
N VAL A 1002 38.56 5.42 3.69
CA VAL A 1002 37.27 4.77 3.99
C VAL A 1002 36.07 5.64 3.61
N GLY A 1003 35.61 5.49 2.36
CA GLY A 1003 34.48 6.20 1.80
C GLY A 1003 33.17 5.91 2.55
N ILE A 1004 32.54 6.95 3.08
CA ILE A 1004 31.19 6.93 3.65
C ILE A 1004 30.20 7.51 2.61
N THR A 1005 30.32 7.11 1.35
CA THR A 1005 29.33 7.49 0.34
C THR A 1005 28.00 6.86 0.71
N GLY A 1006 26.94 7.65 0.88
CA GLY A 1006 25.58 7.16 1.14
C GLY A 1006 25.08 7.24 2.59
N ALA A 1007 25.92 7.49 3.61
CA ALA A 1007 25.41 7.73 4.97
C ALA A 1007 25.00 9.20 5.15
N ARG A 1008 23.82 9.44 5.74
CA ARG A 1008 23.38 10.79 6.16
C ARG A 1008 22.95 10.73 7.63
N SER A 1009 22.99 11.88 8.31
CA SER A 1009 22.42 11.97 9.65
C SER A 1009 21.82 13.34 9.95
N TRP A 1010 20.84 13.37 10.84
CA TRP A 1010 20.15 14.60 11.25
C TRP A 1010 20.13 14.71 12.76
N ILE A 1011 20.14 15.94 13.26
CA ILE A 1011 20.05 16.25 14.68
C ILE A 1011 18.98 17.32 14.93
N ALA A 1012 18.29 17.21 16.06
CA ALA A 1012 17.34 18.19 16.55
C ALA A 1012 17.29 18.22 18.07
N THR A 1013 16.68 19.26 18.64
CA THR A 1013 16.53 19.42 20.10
C THR A 1013 15.07 19.54 20.49
N GLY A 1014 14.68 18.90 21.59
CA GLY A 1014 13.38 19.00 22.22
C GLY A 1014 13.30 20.18 23.18
N SER A 1015 12.08 20.47 23.65
CA SER A 1015 11.81 21.59 24.57
C SER A 1015 12.24 21.33 26.01
N LYS A 1016 12.51 20.07 26.39
CA LYS A 1016 12.92 19.68 27.75
C LYS A 1016 14.39 19.26 27.84
N GLY A 1017 15.17 19.52 26.78
CA GLY A 1017 16.57 19.13 26.70
C GLY A 1017 16.83 17.81 25.97
N GLU A 1018 15.80 17.18 25.39
CA GLU A 1018 15.98 15.97 24.59
C GLU A 1018 16.81 16.27 23.33
N ILE A 1019 17.66 15.35 22.92
CA ILE A 1019 18.38 15.41 21.65
C ILE A 1019 17.88 14.27 20.77
N TYR A 1020 17.42 14.60 19.56
CA TYR A 1020 17.02 13.61 18.57
C TYR A 1020 18.14 13.45 17.55
N LEU A 1021 18.61 12.23 17.35
CA LEU A 1021 19.65 11.89 16.38
C LEU A 1021 19.12 10.82 15.43
N ALA A 1022 19.14 11.08 14.13
CA ALA A 1022 18.69 10.15 13.11
C ALA A 1022 19.84 9.76 12.17
N PHE A 1023 19.96 8.47 11.86
CA PHE A 1023 20.89 7.92 10.88
C PHE A 1023 20.14 7.37 9.68
N PHE A 1024 20.70 7.54 8.48
CA PHE A 1024 20.12 7.10 7.23
C PHE A 1024 21.18 6.44 6.36
N ASN A 1025 20.79 5.35 5.69
CA ASN A 1025 21.62 4.69 4.70
C ASN A 1025 20.98 4.84 3.33
N LEU A 1026 21.62 5.60 2.44
CA LEU A 1026 21.14 5.87 1.08
C LEU A 1026 21.67 4.89 0.03
N ASP A 1027 22.42 3.86 0.43
CA ASP A 1027 22.90 2.85 -0.52
C ASP A 1027 21.81 1.85 -0.91
N ASP A 1028 21.90 1.39 -2.17
CA ASP A 1028 20.98 0.42 -2.77
C ASP A 1028 21.12 -1.02 -2.28
N SER A 1029 22.28 -1.41 -1.74
CA SER A 1029 22.59 -2.83 -1.54
C SER A 1029 23.40 -3.18 -0.30
N THR A 1030 24.04 -2.20 0.35
CA THR A 1030 24.94 -2.46 1.46
C THR A 1030 24.41 -1.89 2.76
N SER A 1031 24.28 -2.74 3.78
CA SER A 1031 24.05 -2.27 5.15
C SER A 1031 25.27 -1.49 5.64
N ARG A 1032 25.04 -0.42 6.42
CA ARG A 1032 26.10 0.44 6.94
C ARG A 1032 26.02 0.58 8.45
N LYS A 1033 27.16 0.39 9.11
CA LYS A 1033 27.32 0.82 10.49
C LYS A 1033 27.61 2.32 10.53
N ILE A 1034 26.68 3.11 11.04
CA ILE A 1034 26.81 4.57 11.20
C ILE A 1034 27.03 4.86 12.68
N THR A 1035 28.03 5.68 12.98
CA THR A 1035 28.45 6.00 14.34
C THR A 1035 28.64 7.51 14.51
N ALA A 1036 28.18 8.04 15.64
CA ALA A 1036 28.39 9.41 16.08
C ALA A 1036 29.00 9.42 17.50
N ARG A 1037 29.94 10.33 17.76
CA ARG A 1037 30.45 10.55 19.13
C ARG A 1037 29.52 11.50 19.87
N ILE A 1038 29.27 11.20 21.14
CA ILE A 1038 28.51 12.09 22.05
C ILE A 1038 29.20 13.46 22.17
N SER A 1039 30.53 13.49 22.18
CA SER A 1039 31.30 14.74 22.18
C SER A 1039 31.12 15.58 20.91
N ASP A 1040 30.80 14.96 19.77
CA ASP A 1040 30.55 15.70 18.53
C ASP A 1040 29.17 16.36 18.51
N LEU A 1041 28.20 15.87 19.31
CA LEU A 1041 26.90 16.52 19.49
C LEU A 1041 27.07 17.93 20.09
N GLN A 1042 28.06 18.14 20.97
CA GLN A 1042 28.40 19.46 21.54
C GLN A 1042 28.80 20.48 20.49
N LYS A 1043 29.43 20.05 19.39
CA LYS A 1043 29.90 20.95 18.33
C LYS A 1043 28.75 21.68 17.64
N VAL A 1044 27.58 21.04 17.61
CA VAL A 1044 26.38 21.57 16.93
C VAL A 1044 25.40 22.19 17.92
N LEU A 1045 25.20 21.58 19.10
CA LEU A 1045 24.19 22.01 20.07
C LEU A 1045 24.72 22.93 21.18
N GLY A 1046 26.03 23.01 21.35
CA GLY A 1046 26.68 23.73 22.45
C GLY A 1046 26.71 22.94 23.77
N THR A 1047 27.47 23.47 24.74
CA THR A 1047 27.75 22.80 26.02
C THR A 1047 26.55 22.75 26.99
N SER A 1048 25.49 23.51 26.72
CA SER A 1048 24.29 23.56 27.58
C SER A 1048 23.41 22.31 27.46
N PHE A 1049 23.46 21.63 26.31
CA PHE A 1049 22.65 20.45 25.98
C PHE A 1049 23.34 19.11 26.28
N VAL A 1050 24.67 19.08 26.33
CA VAL A 1050 25.43 17.86 26.59
C VAL A 1050 26.34 18.13 27.78
N ARG A 1051 25.82 17.84 28.98
CA ARG A 1051 26.51 18.14 30.25
C ARG A 1051 27.46 17.04 30.67
N THR A 1052 27.25 15.83 30.15
CA THR A 1052 28.09 14.66 30.44
C THR A 1052 28.45 13.93 29.15
N HIS A 1053 29.52 13.11 29.19
CA HIS A 1053 29.94 12.27 28.06
C HIS A 1053 29.12 10.97 27.93
N SER A 1054 27.97 10.92 28.61
CA SER A 1054 27.10 9.75 28.66
C SER A 1054 25.66 10.19 28.45
N CYS A 1055 24.92 9.47 27.61
CA CYS A 1055 23.53 9.80 27.34
C CYS A 1055 22.65 8.57 27.55
N SER A 1056 21.48 8.75 28.16
CA SER A 1056 20.45 7.70 28.08
C SER A 1056 19.88 7.70 26.67
N CYS A 1057 19.78 6.53 26.04
CA CYS A 1057 19.35 6.41 24.66
C CYS A 1057 18.08 5.55 24.55
N THR A 1058 17.10 6.04 23.80
CA THR A 1058 15.88 5.30 23.46
C THR A 1058 15.73 5.26 21.94
N ASP A 1059 15.50 4.07 21.39
CA ASP A 1059 15.17 3.91 19.97
C ASP A 1059 13.71 4.31 19.71
N ALA A 1060 13.50 5.26 18.81
CA ALA A 1060 12.18 5.87 18.59
C ALA A 1060 11.20 4.95 17.84
N TRP A 1061 11.70 3.96 17.10
CA TRP A 1061 10.85 3.03 16.34
C TRP A 1061 10.33 1.88 17.20
N SER A 1062 11.17 1.32 18.06
CA SER A 1062 10.82 0.22 18.96
C SER A 1062 10.37 0.67 20.35
N GLY A 1063 10.63 1.94 20.72
CA GLY A 1063 10.43 2.44 22.08
C GLY A 1063 11.38 1.82 23.12
N ARG A 1064 12.37 1.02 22.67
CA ARG A 1064 13.28 0.31 23.57
C ARG A 1064 14.32 1.27 24.12
N ASN A 1065 14.40 1.35 25.44
CA ASN A 1065 15.50 2.01 26.13
C ASN A 1065 16.78 1.15 25.96
N LEU A 1066 17.78 1.72 25.28
CA LEU A 1066 19.08 1.10 25.01
C LEU A 1066 20.09 1.31 26.17
N GLY A 1067 19.67 2.02 27.23
CA GLY A 1067 20.45 2.27 28.42
C GLY A 1067 21.37 3.49 28.29
N LEU A 1068 22.35 3.56 29.20
CA LEU A 1068 23.34 4.63 29.22
C LEU A 1068 24.46 4.30 28.23
N LEU A 1069 24.53 5.05 27.13
CA LEU A 1069 25.63 5.00 26.18
C LEU A 1069 26.79 5.87 26.68
N LYS A 1070 28.01 5.35 26.58
CA LYS A 1070 29.24 6.07 26.90
C LYS A 1070 29.98 6.33 25.59
N GLU A 1071 30.43 7.56 25.40
CA GLU A 1071 31.28 8.01 24.30
C GLU A 1071 30.63 8.03 22.90
N GLU A 1072 30.00 6.95 22.44
CA GLU A 1072 29.54 6.81 21.04
C GLU A 1072 28.13 6.20 20.92
N ILE A 1073 27.45 6.54 19.82
CA ILE A 1073 26.15 6.03 19.42
C ILE A 1073 26.32 5.38 18.06
N SER A 1074 25.97 4.11 17.92
CA SER A 1074 26.20 3.35 16.69
C SER A 1074 25.03 2.44 16.36
N ALA A 1075 24.70 2.34 15.08
CA ALA A 1075 23.70 1.40 14.58
C ALA A 1075 24.05 0.90 13.18
N VAL A 1076 23.70 -0.36 12.91
CA VAL A 1076 23.77 -0.95 11.57
C VAL A 1076 22.43 -0.70 10.89
N ILE A 1077 22.46 0.03 9.79
CA ILE A 1077 21.30 0.47 9.03
C ILE A 1077 21.25 -0.30 7.72
N THR A 1078 20.12 -0.95 7.45
CA THR A 1078 19.85 -1.67 6.19
C THR A 1078 19.87 -0.71 4.98
N PRO A 1079 20.03 -1.21 3.74
CA PRO A 1079 19.84 -0.39 2.54
C PRO A 1079 18.52 0.37 2.61
N HIS A 1080 18.56 1.68 2.32
CA HIS A 1080 17.43 2.61 2.40
C HIS A 1080 16.78 2.78 3.78
N GLY A 1081 17.35 2.17 4.82
CA GLY A 1081 16.83 2.19 6.18
C GLY A 1081 17.17 3.46 6.94
N SER A 1082 16.58 3.57 8.13
CA SER A 1082 16.89 4.63 9.10
C SER A 1082 16.85 4.11 10.53
N ALA A 1083 17.55 4.81 11.42
CA ALA A 1083 17.41 4.67 12.86
C ALA A 1083 17.26 6.04 13.51
N VAL A 1084 16.50 6.13 14.60
CA VAL A 1084 16.19 7.40 15.27
C VAL A 1084 16.31 7.20 16.76
N PHE A 1085 17.09 8.05 17.41
CA PHE A 1085 17.40 7.98 18.83
C PHE A 1085 16.91 9.24 19.54
N GLU A 1086 16.22 9.05 20.66
CA GLU A 1086 15.98 10.09 21.66
C GLU A 1086 17.01 9.95 22.77
N LEU A 1087 17.81 11.00 22.96
CA LEU A 1087 18.95 11.05 23.86
C LEU A 1087 18.69 12.08 24.96
N MET A 1088 19.12 11.73 26.18
CA MET A 1088 19.23 12.69 27.29
C MET A 1088 20.67 12.68 27.79
N CYS A 1089 21.32 13.84 27.66
CA CYS A 1089 22.70 14.14 28.02
C CYS A 1089 22.73 15.41 28.93
#